data_AF-A0A965MG24-F1
#
_entry.id   AF-A0A965MG24-F1
#
_cell.length_a   1.000
_cell.length_b   1.000
_cell.length_c   1.000
_cell.angle_alpha   90.00
_cell.angle_beta   90.00
_cell.angle_gamma   90.00
#
_symmetry.space_group_name_H-M   'P 1'
#
loop_
_entity.id
_entity.type
_entity.pdbx_description
1 polymer ?
#
loop_
_entity_poly.entity_id
_entity_poly.type
_entity_poly.pdbx_seq_one_letter_code
_entity_poly.pdbx_strand_id
1 'polypeptide(L)'
;MSGSNTISSAQFGALSTGFHVLAQRLDDAQEYLHLDLELSALSQPLATLSGYAVDFHEGIANAVASISVNTDSSFDDVAGYLSTAISGFGEFDVHDVTYSLDNSIIGRQVAWFDIDVSKTNVLSDYMLDLSSLNGLSLGELAVDLETAFGGVIRVGVDLAQAAGSIDQAILFDIDDFGIDLNVDQIVEDVFASYGVYDFGIQDIAVGLQAGLNFDLIETVDGFVELGALSSLSYDQLFDIQPSDLASLVQDFEVAIPFSLDVAGFDQFGEALELVIEADNIFDPETFLLSLPDLTIDGAAFDFSKFADMSVAEIGAYLVELVQLLPTTLEQWDLPFLEDSMAQLMDLQEELELFVDGFRDEFGNWTFDGIVTFVQQMTERLEQRLEDLGSPGSIDINLTWNDAQDALEWTFPYQTSFDIEEQFALEGLLPDNLAGASVLGAGELSLEGNVAFNLTGGFALANSANVDPVDGLTLLTDINSGIGLTGAGLLAEEADMRIQLSDGRVLEIDLDGAYSKLIQLDDTEIALAATGVENLGGSATVQDLLDLFNDLGTINSGGSDEILLDVDVQESRLVFTDHTSGAEDFAIFAATLEASTDGGVDITSTSIAPLVLGLWGADEGQNATGLATLTGHSLESLSFADRVFVRETSETDTPLVNASLLLSAQAAGGFSVGPFSYAIENADLEGYTGYHVDLLDPATGLDDGYIFLSELDDAALSDVLEDTYLAPDIDGVIQIKVAPESYEEILGIDPDSYVADPVTATPDGDVFVVEIDQDLIAATAEVPYLTLVQDEGVFDFQIEPSVKLAEILSGGFQGFSWEDVPALLDDLFDHLEDTALWDYELPLASITLGELLDLRGVFDGFTIPDLQDWFGDNASGAADMLEWNLRDWKEFLYDLDWNWSAGVPGSEEYESWLSFQSIFQELTWELGRIELAFDNMASGDWDAGLRLLQRMSAWRS
;
A
#
# COMPACT_ATOMS: atom_id res chain seq x y z
N MET A 1 9.69 -74.70 -58.86
CA MET A 1 8.87 -73.73 -59.60
C MET A 1 9.43 -72.37 -59.23
N SER A 2 9.74 -71.51 -60.20
CA SER A 2 10.18 -70.14 -59.91
C SER A 2 8.99 -69.41 -59.27
N GLY A 3 9.10 -69.05 -57.99
CA GLY A 3 8.10 -68.18 -57.36
C GLY A 3 8.04 -66.89 -58.17
N SER A 4 6.85 -66.49 -58.61
CA SER A 4 6.67 -65.19 -59.23
C SER A 4 6.73 -64.15 -58.11
N ASN A 5 7.72 -63.25 -58.18
CA ASN A 5 7.84 -62.09 -57.30
C ASN A 5 6.79 -61.04 -57.66
N THR A 6 5.52 -61.42 -57.62
CA THR A 6 4.40 -60.61 -58.08
C THR A 6 3.19 -60.80 -57.19
N ILE A 7 2.45 -59.72 -56.95
CA ILE A 7 1.17 -59.71 -56.25
C ILE A 7 0.07 -59.63 -57.29
N SER A 8 -0.90 -60.54 -57.20
CA SER A 8 -2.07 -60.52 -58.08
C SER A 8 -3.04 -59.39 -57.72
N SER A 9 -3.88 -58.97 -58.67
CA SER A 9 -4.90 -57.93 -58.42
C SER A 9 -5.86 -58.31 -57.28
N ALA A 10 -6.13 -59.61 -57.07
CA ALA A 10 -6.98 -60.08 -55.98
C ALA A 10 -6.28 -59.96 -54.61
N GLN A 11 -4.98 -60.26 -54.54
CA GLN A 11 -4.18 -60.06 -53.33
C GLN A 11 -4.00 -58.57 -53.01
N PHE A 12 -3.85 -57.72 -54.01
CA PHE A 12 -3.81 -56.28 -53.82
C PHE A 12 -5.17 -55.70 -53.36
N GLY A 13 -6.29 -56.21 -53.87
CA GLY A 13 -7.61 -55.84 -53.37
C GLY A 13 -7.85 -56.27 -51.92
N ALA A 14 -7.30 -57.42 -51.52
CA ALA A 14 -7.29 -57.87 -50.14
C ALA A 14 -6.44 -56.97 -49.23
N LEU A 15 -5.27 -56.52 -49.71
CA LEU A 15 -4.42 -55.57 -49.01
C LEU A 15 -5.17 -54.27 -48.68
N SER A 16 -5.85 -53.67 -49.66
CA SER A 16 -6.68 -52.48 -49.45
C SER A 16 -7.82 -52.71 -48.45
N THR A 17 -8.46 -53.89 -48.50
CA THR A 17 -9.48 -54.26 -47.52
C THR A 17 -8.87 -54.37 -46.10
N GLY A 18 -7.65 -54.90 -46.01
CA GLY A 18 -6.93 -55.01 -44.75
C GLY A 18 -6.66 -53.66 -44.09
N PHE A 19 -6.18 -52.67 -44.84
CA PHE A 19 -5.96 -51.32 -44.29
C PHE A 19 -7.26 -50.66 -43.81
N HIS A 20 -8.39 -50.86 -44.49
CA HIS A 20 -9.68 -50.36 -44.01
C HIS A 20 -10.15 -51.05 -42.73
N VAL A 21 -9.95 -52.37 -42.61
CA VAL A 21 -10.28 -53.10 -41.38
C VAL A 21 -9.38 -52.63 -40.24
N LEU A 22 -8.07 -52.46 -40.48
CA LEU A 22 -7.14 -51.92 -39.49
C LEU A 22 -7.53 -50.51 -39.05
N ALA A 23 -7.83 -49.61 -39.99
CA ALA A 23 -8.28 -48.25 -39.69
C ALA A 23 -9.55 -48.24 -38.82
N GLN A 24 -10.54 -49.08 -39.17
CA GLN A 24 -11.75 -49.21 -38.36
C GLN A 24 -11.47 -49.80 -36.98
N ARG A 25 -10.52 -50.73 -36.86
CA ARG A 25 -10.13 -51.30 -35.56
C ARG A 25 -9.40 -50.29 -34.69
N LEU A 26 -8.58 -49.42 -35.26
CA LEU A 26 -7.89 -48.34 -34.54
C LEU A 26 -8.88 -47.27 -34.05
N ASP A 27 -9.91 -46.95 -34.86
CA ASP A 27 -11.02 -46.06 -34.51
C ASP A 27 -11.85 -46.62 -33.35
N ASP A 28 -12.32 -47.88 -33.49
CA ASP A 28 -13.07 -48.54 -32.41
C ASP A 28 -12.23 -48.73 -31.13
N ALA A 29 -10.91 -48.95 -31.27
CA ALA A 29 -10.02 -49.16 -30.13
C ALA A 29 -9.95 -47.94 -29.21
N GLN A 30 -10.17 -46.72 -29.74
CA GLN A 30 -10.25 -45.49 -28.97
C GLN A 30 -11.31 -45.58 -27.84
N GLU A 31 -12.49 -46.14 -28.14
CA GLU A 31 -13.61 -46.25 -27.19
C GLU A 31 -13.45 -47.44 -26.21
N TYR A 32 -12.70 -48.48 -26.60
CA TYR A 32 -12.62 -49.74 -25.85
C TYR A 32 -11.36 -49.91 -24.98
N LEU A 33 -10.29 -49.17 -25.26
CA LEU A 33 -8.99 -49.32 -24.57
C LEU A 33 -8.70 -48.19 -23.58
N HIS A 34 -9.71 -47.42 -23.19
CA HIS A 34 -9.56 -46.28 -22.28
C HIS A 34 -8.58 -45.20 -22.76
N LEU A 35 -8.44 -45.04 -24.09
CA LEU A 35 -7.68 -43.93 -24.70
C LEU A 35 -8.43 -42.59 -24.59
N ASP A 36 -9.57 -42.61 -23.91
CA ASP A 36 -10.35 -41.47 -23.44
C ASP A 36 -9.82 -40.90 -22.11
N LEU A 37 -8.75 -41.46 -21.53
CA LEU A 37 -8.06 -40.85 -20.38
C LEU A 37 -7.67 -39.42 -20.72
N GLU A 38 -8.30 -38.48 -20.02
CA GLU A 38 -8.07 -37.05 -20.19
C GLU A 38 -6.71 -36.69 -19.60
N LEU A 39 -5.92 -35.95 -20.36
CA LEU A 39 -4.75 -35.26 -19.83
C LEU A 39 -5.31 -34.22 -18.85
N SER A 40 -5.07 -34.38 -17.55
CA SER A 40 -5.71 -33.57 -16.51
C SER A 40 -5.46 -32.08 -16.72
N ALA A 41 -4.25 -31.71 -17.12
CA ALA A 41 -3.91 -30.32 -17.41
C ALA A 41 -4.60 -29.76 -18.67
N LEU A 42 -5.07 -30.58 -19.61
CA LEU A 42 -5.68 -30.12 -20.87
C LEU A 42 -7.18 -30.40 -20.95
N SER A 43 -7.74 -31.16 -20.00
CA SER A 43 -9.14 -31.63 -20.01
C SER A 43 -9.54 -32.30 -21.33
N GLN A 44 -8.59 -32.93 -22.02
CA GLN A 44 -8.81 -33.61 -23.30
C GLN A 44 -7.99 -34.90 -23.41
N PRO A 45 -8.54 -35.96 -24.04
CA PRO A 45 -7.78 -37.18 -24.28
C PRO A 45 -6.70 -37.02 -25.36
N LEU A 46 -5.54 -37.65 -25.17
CA LEU A 46 -4.43 -37.67 -26.14
C LEU A 46 -4.86 -38.16 -27.54
N ALA A 47 -5.73 -39.17 -27.57
CA ALA A 47 -6.31 -39.72 -28.79
C ALA A 47 -7.12 -38.68 -29.59
N THR A 48 -7.84 -37.80 -28.90
CA THR A 48 -8.68 -36.75 -29.51
C THR A 48 -7.83 -35.62 -30.06
N LEU A 49 -6.75 -35.25 -29.35
CA LEU A 49 -5.83 -34.20 -29.78
C LEU A 49 -5.11 -34.56 -31.09
N SER A 50 -4.64 -35.81 -31.22
CA SER A 50 -3.91 -36.25 -32.41
C SER A 50 -4.80 -36.54 -33.63
N GLY A 51 -6.08 -36.88 -33.43
CA GLY A 51 -6.98 -37.28 -34.53
C GLY A 51 -6.55 -38.54 -35.29
N TYR A 52 -5.69 -39.36 -34.66
CA TYR A 52 -4.89 -40.40 -35.32
C TYR A 52 -5.69 -41.41 -36.14
N ALA A 53 -6.86 -41.85 -35.66
CA ALA A 53 -7.68 -42.86 -36.32
C ALA A 53 -8.31 -42.34 -37.62
N VAL A 54 -8.81 -41.11 -37.59
CA VAL A 54 -9.35 -40.41 -38.76
C VAL A 54 -8.23 -40.18 -39.77
N ASP A 55 -7.09 -39.69 -39.31
CA ASP A 55 -5.93 -39.44 -40.14
C ASP A 55 -5.42 -40.73 -40.80
N PHE A 56 -5.30 -41.84 -40.06
CA PHE A 56 -4.92 -43.13 -40.62
C PHE A 56 -5.91 -43.61 -41.69
N HIS A 57 -7.22 -43.44 -41.45
CA HIS A 57 -8.25 -43.80 -42.40
C HIS A 57 -8.16 -42.96 -43.69
N GLU A 58 -8.03 -41.64 -43.56
CA GLU A 58 -8.01 -40.70 -44.67
C GLU A 58 -6.68 -40.70 -45.44
N GLY A 59 -5.57 -40.84 -44.73
CA GLY A 59 -4.22 -40.74 -45.27
C GLY A 59 -3.62 -42.06 -45.74
N ILE A 60 -3.93 -43.19 -45.10
CA ILE A 60 -3.35 -44.50 -45.43
C ILE A 60 -4.40 -45.41 -46.07
N ALA A 61 -5.52 -45.70 -45.40
CA ALA A 61 -6.49 -46.67 -45.91
C ALA A 61 -7.11 -46.21 -47.24
N ASN A 62 -7.55 -44.95 -47.33
CA ASN A 62 -8.07 -44.36 -48.57
C ASN A 62 -6.99 -44.24 -49.66
N ALA A 63 -5.75 -43.92 -49.29
CA ALA A 63 -4.64 -43.87 -50.23
C ALA A 63 -4.40 -45.23 -50.88
N VAL A 64 -4.34 -46.31 -50.08
CA VAL A 64 -4.17 -47.67 -50.59
C VAL A 64 -5.37 -48.10 -51.45
N ALA A 65 -6.60 -47.75 -51.04
CA ALA A 65 -7.81 -48.03 -51.81
C ALA A 65 -7.89 -47.29 -53.16
N SER A 66 -7.21 -46.15 -53.30
CA SER A 66 -7.14 -45.40 -54.56
C SER A 66 -6.31 -46.09 -55.64
N ILE A 67 -5.42 -47.02 -55.24
CA ILE A 67 -4.50 -47.70 -56.14
C ILE A 67 -5.25 -48.76 -56.96
N SER A 68 -5.29 -48.58 -58.28
CA SER A 68 -5.96 -49.49 -59.21
C SER A 68 -4.99 -50.47 -59.87
N VAL A 69 -4.89 -51.70 -59.34
CA VAL A 69 -4.06 -52.78 -59.92
C VAL A 69 -4.93 -53.76 -60.71
N ASN A 70 -4.77 -53.80 -62.04
CA ASN A 70 -5.58 -54.64 -62.94
C ASN A 70 -4.86 -55.90 -63.47
N THR A 71 -3.59 -56.08 -63.11
CA THR A 71 -2.71 -57.20 -63.53
C THR A 71 -1.74 -57.52 -62.41
N ASP A 72 -1.05 -58.66 -62.48
CA ASP A 72 -0.01 -58.99 -61.50
C ASP A 72 1.10 -57.92 -61.52
N SER A 73 1.39 -57.34 -60.35
CA SER A 73 2.39 -56.27 -60.15
C SER A 73 3.63 -56.82 -59.46
N SER A 74 4.83 -56.32 -59.78
CA SER A 74 6.04 -56.71 -59.04
C SER A 74 6.06 -56.07 -57.63
N PHE A 75 6.87 -56.59 -56.72
CA PHE A 75 7.00 -56.00 -55.37
C PHE A 75 7.54 -54.57 -55.41
N ASP A 76 8.50 -54.28 -56.29
CA ASP A 76 9.00 -52.91 -56.53
C ASP A 76 7.86 -51.96 -56.96
N ASP A 77 6.99 -52.43 -57.87
CA ASP A 77 5.86 -51.63 -58.34
C ASP A 77 4.85 -51.38 -57.20
N VAL A 78 4.57 -52.40 -56.36
CA VAL A 78 3.66 -52.28 -55.23
C VAL A 78 4.19 -51.31 -54.18
N ALA A 79 5.46 -51.43 -53.79
CA ALA A 79 6.11 -50.48 -52.87
C ALA A 79 6.07 -49.04 -53.43
N GLY A 80 6.35 -48.89 -54.74
CA GLY A 80 6.26 -47.59 -55.42
C GLY A 80 4.83 -47.03 -55.46
N TYR A 81 3.81 -47.87 -55.65
CA TYR A 81 2.41 -47.44 -55.61
C TYR A 81 1.99 -47.00 -54.22
N LEU A 82 2.38 -47.73 -53.17
CA LEU A 82 2.07 -47.38 -51.78
C LEU A 82 2.71 -46.04 -51.40
N SER A 83 4.01 -45.88 -51.63
CA SER A 83 4.73 -44.63 -51.37
C SER A 83 4.10 -43.44 -52.13
N THR A 84 3.83 -43.60 -53.43
CA THR A 84 3.26 -42.51 -54.25
C THR A 84 1.84 -42.16 -53.82
N ALA A 85 1.02 -43.14 -53.45
CA ALA A 85 -0.37 -42.91 -53.08
C ALA A 85 -0.47 -42.22 -51.72
N ILE A 86 0.24 -42.70 -50.70
CA ILE A 86 0.20 -42.13 -49.35
C ILE A 86 0.73 -40.69 -49.37
N SER A 87 1.91 -40.44 -49.96
CA SER A 87 2.43 -39.08 -50.12
C SER A 87 1.53 -38.19 -51.00
N GLY A 88 0.74 -38.80 -51.90
CA GLY A 88 -0.17 -38.09 -52.79
C GLY A 88 -1.45 -37.58 -52.13
N PHE A 89 -1.87 -38.19 -51.01
CA PHE A 89 -2.99 -37.71 -50.20
C PHE A 89 -2.59 -36.56 -49.28
N GLY A 90 -1.30 -36.45 -48.93
CA GLY A 90 -0.73 -35.29 -48.24
C GLY A 90 -0.92 -35.27 -46.72
N GLU A 91 -1.52 -36.32 -46.16
CA GLU A 91 -1.75 -36.45 -44.72
C GLU A 91 -0.52 -36.98 -43.96
N PHE A 92 0.31 -37.81 -44.59
CA PHE A 92 1.52 -38.39 -43.99
C PHE A 92 2.76 -38.11 -44.83
N ASP A 93 3.86 -37.82 -44.15
CA ASP A 93 5.20 -37.92 -44.70
C ASP A 93 5.62 -39.38 -44.74
N VAL A 94 5.95 -39.87 -45.94
CA VAL A 94 6.44 -41.24 -46.14
C VAL A 94 7.96 -41.20 -46.17
N HIS A 95 8.61 -41.79 -45.17
CA HIS A 95 10.07 -41.85 -45.08
C HIS A 95 10.63 -42.92 -46.01
N ASP A 96 10.11 -44.15 -45.93
CA ASP A 96 10.49 -45.26 -46.79
C ASP A 96 9.35 -46.27 -46.95
N VAL A 97 9.36 -47.00 -48.08
CA VAL A 97 8.53 -48.20 -48.27
C VAL A 97 9.42 -49.29 -48.81
N THR A 98 9.81 -50.21 -47.93
CA THR A 98 10.68 -51.33 -48.29
C THR A 98 9.89 -52.63 -48.38
N TYR A 99 10.45 -53.64 -49.03
CA TYR A 99 9.85 -54.96 -49.05
C TYR A 99 10.86 -56.06 -48.82
N SER A 100 10.40 -57.14 -48.20
CA SER A 100 11.18 -58.34 -47.95
C SER A 100 10.37 -59.61 -48.25
N LEU A 101 11.06 -60.71 -48.52
CA LEU A 101 10.41 -62.00 -48.75
C LEU A 101 10.81 -62.95 -47.64
N ASP A 102 9.83 -63.38 -46.85
CA ASP A 102 10.03 -64.35 -45.79
C ASP A 102 9.51 -65.75 -46.17
N ASN A 103 10.35 -66.74 -45.94
CA ASN A 103 10.04 -68.17 -46.13
C ASN A 103 10.25 -68.96 -44.83
N SER A 104 10.50 -68.28 -43.71
CA SER A 104 10.75 -68.87 -42.41
C SER A 104 9.47 -69.41 -41.76
N ILE A 105 8.32 -68.81 -42.11
CA ILE A 105 6.98 -69.21 -41.65
C ILE A 105 6.58 -70.56 -42.28
N ILE A 106 6.32 -71.56 -41.44
CA ILE A 106 6.13 -72.94 -41.87
C ILE A 106 4.89 -73.06 -42.78
N GLY A 107 5.12 -73.37 -44.05
CA GLY A 107 4.06 -73.62 -45.03
C GLY A 107 3.56 -72.37 -45.76
N ARG A 108 4.17 -71.21 -45.52
CA ARG A 108 3.84 -69.93 -46.18
C ARG A 108 5.04 -69.32 -46.88
N GLN A 109 4.78 -68.47 -47.85
CA GLN A 109 5.77 -67.58 -48.46
C GLN A 109 5.18 -66.19 -48.46
N VAL A 110 5.71 -65.29 -47.63
CA VAL A 110 5.11 -63.98 -47.37
C VAL A 110 5.98 -62.89 -47.96
N ALA A 111 5.37 -61.97 -48.71
CA ALA A 111 5.99 -60.71 -49.11
C ALA A 111 5.58 -59.62 -48.11
N TRP A 112 6.53 -59.15 -47.31
CA TRP A 112 6.35 -58.06 -46.35
C TRP A 112 6.62 -56.73 -47.02
N PHE A 113 5.81 -55.73 -46.69
CA PHE A 113 6.02 -54.33 -47.02
C PHE A 113 6.07 -53.55 -45.72
N ASP A 114 7.18 -52.87 -45.48
CA ASP A 114 7.41 -52.06 -44.29
C ASP A 114 7.22 -50.60 -44.73
N ILE A 115 6.19 -49.94 -44.18
CA ILE A 115 5.76 -48.59 -44.55
C ILE A 115 6.06 -47.67 -43.38
N ASP A 116 7.11 -46.85 -43.51
CA ASP A 116 7.54 -45.89 -42.50
C ASP A 116 6.91 -44.52 -42.77
N VAL A 117 6.03 -44.08 -41.88
CA VAL A 117 5.23 -42.87 -42.02
C VAL A 117 5.18 -42.05 -40.74
N SER A 118 5.10 -40.73 -40.89
CA SER A 118 4.89 -39.80 -39.79
C SER A 118 3.98 -38.66 -40.19
N LYS A 119 3.26 -38.10 -39.23
CA LYS A 119 2.50 -36.86 -39.31
C LYS A 119 2.81 -36.03 -38.09
N THR A 120 2.86 -34.72 -38.25
CA THR A 120 3.06 -33.78 -37.14
C THR A 120 2.10 -32.61 -37.33
N ASN A 121 1.33 -32.30 -36.30
CA ASN A 121 0.33 -31.22 -36.28
C ASN A 121 0.62 -30.30 -35.11
N VAL A 122 0.49 -28.98 -35.32
CA VAL A 122 0.52 -27.99 -34.25
C VAL A 122 -0.91 -27.52 -34.00
N LEU A 123 -1.38 -27.67 -32.77
CA LEU A 123 -2.69 -27.22 -32.32
C LEU A 123 -2.48 -26.01 -31.42
N SER A 124 -3.06 -24.86 -31.79
CA SER A 124 -2.80 -23.61 -31.08
C SER A 124 -3.83 -23.28 -30.02
N ASP A 125 -3.37 -22.50 -29.03
CA ASP A 125 -4.19 -21.88 -27.97
C ASP A 125 -4.93 -22.90 -27.08
N TYR A 126 -4.25 -23.95 -26.64
CA TYR A 126 -4.81 -24.90 -25.67
C TYR A 126 -4.59 -24.40 -24.26
N MET A 127 -5.68 -24.31 -23.49
CA MET A 127 -5.63 -23.86 -22.10
C MET A 127 -5.14 -24.97 -21.19
N LEU A 128 -4.10 -24.68 -20.41
CA LEU A 128 -3.71 -25.51 -19.28
C LEU A 128 -4.56 -25.19 -18.06
N ASP A 129 -5.17 -26.21 -17.47
CA ASP A 129 -5.91 -26.16 -16.23
C ASP A 129 -5.05 -26.67 -15.07
N LEU A 130 -4.65 -25.74 -14.21
CA LEU A 130 -3.87 -26.00 -13.00
C LEU A 130 -4.64 -25.55 -11.74
N SER A 131 -5.95 -25.40 -11.85
CA SER A 131 -6.82 -24.88 -10.78
C SER A 131 -6.95 -25.81 -9.57
N SER A 132 -6.47 -27.06 -9.67
CA SER A 132 -6.42 -28.02 -8.57
C SER A 132 -5.34 -27.72 -7.53
N LEU A 133 -4.38 -26.84 -7.83
CA LEU A 133 -3.25 -26.52 -6.94
C LEU A 133 -3.64 -25.44 -5.93
N ASN A 134 -3.80 -25.84 -4.67
CA ASN A 134 -4.15 -24.91 -3.59
C ASN A 134 -3.13 -23.77 -3.43
N GLY A 135 -3.64 -22.56 -3.28
CA GLY A 135 -2.85 -21.35 -3.07
C GLY A 135 -2.31 -20.71 -4.35
N LEU A 136 -2.18 -21.45 -5.46
CA LEU A 136 -1.69 -20.92 -6.72
C LEU A 136 -2.84 -20.32 -7.55
N SER A 137 -2.68 -19.09 -8.00
CA SER A 137 -3.57 -18.45 -8.97
C SER A 137 -2.76 -18.00 -10.18
N LEU A 138 -3.19 -18.46 -11.35
CA LEU A 138 -2.56 -18.19 -12.65
C LEU A 138 -3.56 -17.55 -13.60
N GLY A 139 -3.06 -16.61 -14.41
CA GLY A 139 -3.75 -16.12 -15.59
C GLY A 139 -3.88 -17.18 -16.68
N GLU A 140 -4.34 -16.76 -17.86
CA GLU A 140 -4.52 -17.67 -18.99
C GLU A 140 -3.18 -18.26 -19.47
N LEU A 141 -2.98 -19.56 -19.23
CA LEU A 141 -1.81 -20.30 -19.71
C LEU A 141 -2.16 -21.06 -21.00
N ALA A 142 -2.08 -20.36 -22.13
CA ALA A 142 -2.37 -20.91 -23.45
C ALA A 142 -1.09 -21.47 -24.11
N VAL A 143 -1.15 -22.73 -24.56
CA VAL A 143 0.00 -23.43 -25.14
C VAL A 143 -0.26 -23.98 -26.54
N ASP A 144 0.79 -23.96 -27.37
CA ASP A 144 0.81 -24.64 -28.65
C ASP A 144 1.22 -26.11 -28.43
N LEU A 145 0.33 -27.03 -28.81
CA LEU A 145 0.55 -28.46 -28.69
C LEU A 145 1.13 -29.01 -30.00
N GLU A 146 2.31 -29.61 -29.96
CA GLU A 146 2.84 -30.39 -31.08
C GLU A 146 2.44 -31.86 -30.90
N THR A 147 1.51 -32.33 -31.73
CA THR A 147 1.15 -33.75 -31.78
C THR A 147 1.86 -34.43 -32.94
N ALA A 148 2.45 -35.59 -32.69
CA ALA A 148 3.03 -36.45 -33.71
C ALA A 148 2.30 -37.79 -33.75
N PHE A 149 2.23 -38.39 -34.93
CA PHE A 149 1.67 -39.71 -35.11
C PHE A 149 2.43 -40.45 -36.20
N GLY A 150 2.97 -41.63 -35.91
CA GLY A 150 3.78 -42.33 -36.90
C GLY A 150 4.46 -43.60 -36.40
N GLY A 151 5.17 -44.24 -37.32
CA GLY A 151 5.90 -45.49 -37.08
C GLY A 151 5.89 -46.38 -38.31
N VAL A 152 6.26 -47.65 -38.13
CA VAL A 152 6.41 -48.60 -39.23
C VAL A 152 5.23 -49.57 -39.26
N ILE A 153 4.41 -49.48 -40.31
CA ILE A 153 3.33 -50.43 -40.55
C ILE A 153 3.87 -51.56 -41.42
N ARG A 154 3.85 -52.78 -40.90
CA ARG A 154 4.35 -53.95 -41.63
C ARG A 154 3.22 -54.86 -42.08
N VAL A 155 3.09 -54.98 -43.41
CA VAL A 155 1.98 -55.72 -44.03
C VAL A 155 2.50 -56.84 -44.93
N GLY A 156 2.06 -58.05 -44.63
CA GLY A 156 2.47 -59.28 -45.28
C GLY A 156 1.41 -59.82 -46.23
N VAL A 157 1.83 -60.25 -47.43
CA VAL A 157 0.95 -60.93 -48.39
C VAL A 157 1.43 -62.37 -48.58
N ASP A 158 0.60 -63.35 -48.19
CA ASP A 158 0.88 -64.77 -48.43
C ASP A 158 0.71 -65.11 -49.92
N LEU A 159 1.81 -65.47 -50.56
CA LEU A 159 1.89 -65.80 -51.98
C LEU A 159 1.39 -67.23 -52.27
N ALA A 160 1.24 -68.09 -51.25
CA ALA A 160 0.81 -69.47 -51.39
C ALA A 160 -0.72 -69.64 -51.32
N GLN A 161 -1.44 -68.67 -50.74
CA GLN A 161 -2.90 -68.66 -50.63
C GLN A 161 -3.56 -68.30 -51.97
N ALA A 162 -4.25 -69.26 -52.58
CA ALA A 162 -4.86 -69.11 -53.89
C ALA A 162 -6.20 -68.35 -53.82
N ALA A 163 -6.18 -67.00 -53.83
CA ALA A 163 -7.30 -66.07 -54.12
C ALA A 163 -8.70 -66.32 -53.47
N GLY A 164 -8.85 -67.30 -52.59
CA GLY A 164 -10.15 -67.87 -52.18
C GLY A 164 -10.41 -67.86 -50.68
N SER A 165 -9.39 -67.64 -49.84
CA SER A 165 -9.56 -67.29 -48.42
C SER A 165 -8.79 -66.00 -48.14
N ILE A 166 -9.41 -64.88 -48.54
CA ILE A 166 -8.87 -63.52 -48.41
C ILE A 166 -8.46 -63.22 -46.96
N ASP A 167 -9.22 -63.73 -46.00
CA ASP A 167 -9.02 -63.54 -44.56
C ASP A 167 -7.70 -64.14 -44.02
N GLN A 168 -7.04 -65.04 -44.77
CA GLN A 168 -5.76 -65.66 -44.39
C GLN A 168 -4.59 -65.21 -45.29
N ALA A 169 -4.85 -64.33 -46.26
CA ALA A 169 -3.88 -63.93 -47.26
C ALA A 169 -3.09 -62.67 -46.87
N ILE A 170 -3.63 -61.85 -45.97
CA ILE A 170 -3.01 -60.61 -45.49
C ILE A 170 -2.66 -60.76 -44.01
N LEU A 171 -1.44 -60.38 -43.68
CA LEU A 171 -0.84 -60.45 -42.35
C LEU A 171 -0.43 -59.03 -41.93
N PHE A 172 -0.61 -58.69 -40.66
CA PHE A 172 -0.17 -57.44 -40.06
C PHE A 172 0.81 -57.73 -38.92
N ASP A 173 1.81 -56.89 -38.82
CA ASP A 173 2.86 -56.83 -37.81
C ASP A 173 3.04 -55.31 -37.59
N ILE A 174 2.72 -54.82 -36.39
CA ILE A 174 2.80 -53.41 -36.05
C ILE A 174 3.38 -53.35 -34.65
N ASP A 175 4.57 -52.77 -34.58
CA ASP A 175 5.35 -52.53 -33.38
C ASP A 175 5.69 -51.03 -33.34
N ASP A 176 5.62 -50.42 -32.14
CA ASP A 176 6.01 -49.04 -31.84
C ASP A 176 5.36 -47.98 -32.76
N PHE A 177 4.10 -48.20 -33.17
CA PHE A 177 3.36 -47.17 -33.90
C PHE A 177 2.76 -46.20 -32.89
N GLY A 178 3.24 -44.96 -32.82
CA GLY A 178 3.03 -44.07 -31.68
C GLY A 178 2.23 -42.80 -31.98
N ILE A 179 1.56 -42.28 -30.96
CA ILE A 179 1.04 -40.90 -30.84
C ILE A 179 1.90 -40.20 -29.82
N ASP A 180 2.53 -39.10 -30.16
CA ASP A 180 3.26 -38.25 -29.21
C ASP A 180 2.58 -36.88 -29.10
N LEU A 181 2.71 -36.27 -27.93
CA LEU A 181 2.37 -34.90 -27.61
C LEU A 181 3.57 -34.25 -26.94
N ASN A 182 4.00 -33.12 -27.48
CA ASN A 182 5.11 -32.35 -26.97
C ASN A 182 4.75 -30.87 -26.86
N VAL A 183 5.16 -30.25 -25.75
CA VAL A 183 5.12 -28.81 -25.49
C VAL A 183 6.46 -28.45 -24.87
N ASP A 184 7.14 -27.49 -25.47
CA ASP A 184 8.37 -26.89 -24.94
C ASP A 184 8.36 -25.42 -25.36
N GLN A 185 7.77 -24.58 -24.52
CA GLN A 185 7.54 -23.17 -24.84
C GLN A 185 7.56 -22.27 -23.59
N ILE A 186 7.71 -20.97 -23.85
CA ILE A 186 7.55 -19.91 -22.86
C ILE A 186 6.25 -19.18 -23.18
N VAL A 187 5.34 -19.11 -22.22
CA VAL A 187 4.14 -18.29 -22.29
C VAL A 187 4.46 -16.95 -21.67
N GLU A 188 4.47 -15.90 -22.49
CA GLU A 188 4.76 -14.53 -22.06
C GLU A 188 3.53 -13.88 -21.42
N ASP A 189 3.77 -12.88 -20.57
CA ASP A 189 2.76 -12.00 -19.98
C ASP A 189 1.68 -12.71 -19.13
N VAL A 190 2.04 -13.76 -18.40
CA VAL A 190 1.09 -14.49 -17.53
C VAL A 190 1.14 -13.94 -16.11
N PHE A 191 -0.02 -13.51 -15.60
CA PHE A 191 -0.14 -13.16 -14.19
C PHE A 191 -0.02 -14.40 -13.31
N ALA A 192 0.76 -14.33 -12.24
CA ALA A 192 0.90 -15.42 -11.28
C ALA A 192 0.93 -14.89 -9.84
N SER A 193 0.34 -15.65 -8.92
CA SER A 193 0.34 -15.37 -7.49
C SER A 193 0.25 -16.65 -6.68
N TYR A 194 0.79 -16.63 -5.46
CA TYR A 194 0.63 -17.70 -4.49
C TYR A 194 0.16 -17.11 -3.15
N GLY A 195 -1.09 -17.40 -2.79
CA GLY A 195 -1.73 -16.80 -1.63
C GLY A 195 -1.85 -15.28 -1.78
N VAL A 196 -1.30 -14.55 -0.80
CA VAL A 196 -1.23 -13.09 -0.85
C VAL A 196 0.01 -12.54 -1.57
N TYR A 197 1.01 -13.39 -1.85
CA TYR A 197 2.21 -12.98 -2.55
C TYR A 197 1.97 -13.02 -4.06
N ASP A 198 1.87 -11.86 -4.68
CA ASP A 198 1.79 -11.74 -6.12
C ASP A 198 3.18 -11.73 -6.74
N PHE A 199 3.39 -12.62 -7.72
CA PHE A 199 4.61 -12.62 -8.54
C PHE A 199 4.55 -11.55 -9.62
N GLY A 200 3.37 -10.98 -9.89
CA GLY A 200 3.14 -10.06 -10.99
C GLY A 200 3.06 -10.77 -12.34
N ILE A 201 3.48 -10.08 -13.40
CA ILE A 201 3.48 -10.60 -14.78
C ILE A 201 4.78 -11.35 -15.03
N GLN A 202 4.70 -12.62 -15.42
CA GLN A 202 5.82 -13.52 -15.60
C GLN A 202 5.82 -14.21 -16.97
N ASP A 203 7.02 -14.58 -17.41
CA ASP A 203 7.25 -15.46 -18.56
C ASP A 203 7.36 -16.91 -18.04
N ILE A 204 6.34 -17.72 -18.25
CA ILE A 204 6.23 -19.07 -17.67
C ILE A 204 6.75 -20.11 -18.66
N ALA A 205 7.70 -20.93 -18.22
CA ALA A 205 8.18 -22.06 -19.01
C ALA A 205 7.25 -23.26 -18.82
N VAL A 206 6.84 -23.88 -19.93
CA VAL A 206 5.96 -25.06 -19.93
C VAL A 206 6.62 -26.17 -20.73
N GLY A 207 6.86 -27.29 -20.06
CA GLY A 207 7.27 -28.57 -20.61
C GLY A 207 6.17 -29.62 -20.43
N LEU A 208 5.74 -30.25 -21.52
CA LEU A 208 4.85 -31.41 -21.48
C LEU A 208 5.30 -32.42 -22.52
N GLN A 209 5.59 -33.64 -22.08
CA GLN A 209 5.83 -34.77 -22.97
C GLN A 209 4.98 -35.99 -22.57
N ALA A 210 4.08 -36.39 -23.46
CA ALA A 210 3.27 -37.59 -23.33
C ALA A 210 3.26 -38.37 -24.64
N GLY A 211 3.29 -39.70 -24.63
CA GLY A 211 3.27 -40.43 -25.91
C GLY A 211 2.96 -41.91 -25.82
N LEU A 212 1.97 -42.37 -26.59
CA LEU A 212 1.37 -43.70 -26.58
C LEU A 212 1.70 -44.54 -27.81
N ASN A 213 2.22 -45.75 -27.59
CA ASN A 213 2.51 -46.72 -28.64
C ASN A 213 1.41 -47.79 -28.75
N PHE A 214 1.15 -48.20 -29.99
CA PHE A 214 0.21 -49.24 -30.36
C PHE A 214 0.97 -50.44 -30.91
N ASP A 215 0.93 -51.54 -30.17
CA ASP A 215 1.45 -52.83 -30.62
C ASP A 215 0.31 -53.80 -30.89
N LEU A 216 0.41 -54.57 -31.98
CA LEU A 216 -0.50 -55.68 -32.21
C LEU A 216 -0.05 -56.91 -31.39
N ILE A 217 -0.96 -57.51 -30.62
CA ILE A 217 -0.68 -58.76 -29.91
C ILE A 217 -0.47 -59.87 -30.95
N GLU A 218 0.80 -60.19 -31.20
CA GLU A 218 1.16 -61.18 -32.19
C GLU A 218 0.79 -62.61 -31.74
N THR A 219 0.42 -63.45 -32.71
CA THR A 219 0.26 -64.89 -32.46
C THR A 219 1.63 -65.58 -32.34
N VAL A 220 1.66 -66.88 -32.04
CA VAL A 220 2.90 -67.69 -31.91
C VAL A 220 3.83 -67.57 -33.15
N ASP A 221 3.28 -67.19 -34.30
CA ASP A 221 4.00 -67.06 -35.56
C ASP A 221 4.50 -65.62 -35.86
N GLY A 222 4.27 -64.64 -34.95
CA GLY A 222 4.79 -63.26 -35.05
C GLY A 222 4.06 -62.38 -36.06
N PHE A 223 2.73 -62.48 -36.11
CA PHE A 223 1.84 -61.62 -36.91
C PHE A 223 0.35 -61.89 -36.58
N VAL A 224 -0.53 -61.01 -37.05
CA VAL A 224 -1.99 -61.10 -37.00
C VAL A 224 -2.59 -61.26 -38.41
N GLU A 225 -3.39 -62.30 -38.65
CA GLU A 225 -4.09 -62.47 -39.93
C GLU A 225 -5.30 -61.52 -40.04
N LEU A 226 -5.65 -61.07 -41.25
CA LEU A 226 -6.85 -60.24 -41.47
C LEU A 226 -8.14 -60.83 -40.88
N GLY A 227 -8.32 -62.14 -40.95
CA GLY A 227 -9.44 -62.84 -40.33
C GLY A 227 -9.46 -62.71 -38.81
N ALA A 228 -8.28 -62.77 -38.17
CA ALA A 228 -8.14 -62.55 -36.73
C ALA A 228 -8.37 -61.07 -36.38
N LEU A 229 -7.82 -60.14 -37.18
CA LEU A 229 -8.03 -58.70 -37.04
C LEU A 229 -9.54 -58.34 -37.02
N SER A 230 -10.34 -59.00 -37.86
CA SER A 230 -11.79 -58.77 -37.94
C SER A 230 -12.63 -59.51 -36.88
N SER A 231 -12.05 -60.43 -36.09
CA SER A 231 -12.84 -61.34 -35.23
C SER A 231 -12.40 -61.42 -33.76
N LEU A 232 -11.15 -61.09 -33.43
CA LEU A 232 -10.69 -60.98 -32.04
C LEU A 232 -11.29 -59.73 -31.37
N SER A 233 -11.35 -59.76 -30.04
CA SER A 233 -11.67 -58.59 -29.21
C SER A 233 -10.45 -57.67 -29.07
N TYR A 234 -10.68 -56.41 -28.74
CA TYR A 234 -9.63 -55.37 -28.70
C TYR A 234 -8.50 -55.68 -27.71
N ASP A 235 -8.84 -56.23 -26.53
CA ASP A 235 -7.91 -56.71 -25.49
C ASP A 235 -7.04 -57.91 -25.91
N GLN A 236 -7.41 -58.58 -26.99
CA GLN A 236 -6.66 -59.71 -27.57
C GLN A 236 -5.85 -59.30 -28.81
N LEU A 237 -6.01 -58.06 -29.25
CA LEU A 237 -5.55 -57.58 -30.54
C LEU A 237 -4.54 -56.45 -30.39
N PHE A 238 -4.69 -55.60 -29.37
CA PHE A 238 -3.75 -54.54 -29.02
C PHE A 238 -3.15 -54.79 -27.64
N ASP A 239 -1.83 -54.66 -27.51
CA ASP A 239 -1.15 -54.70 -26.21
C ASP A 239 -1.03 -53.27 -25.70
N ILE A 240 -2.02 -52.84 -24.92
CA ILE A 240 -2.00 -51.56 -24.20
C ILE A 240 -2.32 -51.92 -22.75
N GLN A 241 -1.31 -52.13 -21.91
CA GLN A 241 -1.54 -52.42 -20.49
C GLN A 241 -1.79 -51.11 -19.72
N PRO A 242 -2.80 -51.05 -18.84
CA PRO A 242 -2.99 -49.91 -17.92
C PRO A 242 -1.81 -49.63 -16.99
N SER A 243 -0.92 -50.60 -16.77
CA SER A 243 0.32 -50.38 -16.03
C SER A 243 1.40 -49.68 -16.84
N ASP A 244 1.32 -49.72 -18.17
CA ASP A 244 2.24 -49.01 -19.05
C ASP A 244 1.82 -47.53 -19.18
N LEU A 245 0.56 -47.19 -18.83
CA LEU A 245 0.04 -45.81 -18.71
C LEU A 245 0.78 -44.97 -17.66
N ALA A 246 1.35 -45.61 -16.63
CA ALA A 246 2.21 -44.95 -15.65
C ALA A 246 3.66 -44.74 -16.14
N SER A 247 4.06 -45.35 -17.26
CA SER A 247 5.36 -45.14 -17.92
C SER A 247 5.26 -44.31 -19.21
N LEU A 248 4.06 -43.78 -19.47
CA LEU A 248 3.59 -43.15 -20.71
C LEU A 248 3.74 -41.63 -20.72
N VAL A 249 4.25 -41.05 -19.63
CA VAL A 249 4.56 -39.63 -19.44
C VAL A 249 6.00 -39.58 -18.97
N GLN A 250 6.86 -38.84 -19.67
CA GLN A 250 8.25 -38.72 -19.24
C GLN A 250 8.51 -37.46 -18.44
N ASP A 251 7.88 -36.32 -18.75
CA ASP A 251 8.09 -35.07 -18.02
C ASP A 251 6.87 -34.12 -18.20
N PHE A 252 6.26 -33.65 -17.11
CA PHE A 252 5.42 -32.44 -17.08
C PHE A 252 6.04 -31.47 -16.09
N GLU A 253 6.33 -30.27 -16.54
CA GLU A 253 6.97 -29.22 -15.74
C GLU A 253 6.41 -27.86 -16.13
N VAL A 254 5.94 -27.09 -15.16
CA VAL A 254 5.63 -25.67 -15.33
C VAL A 254 6.48 -24.88 -14.36
N ALA A 255 7.36 -24.04 -14.89
CA ALA A 255 8.33 -23.27 -14.13
C ALA A 255 7.94 -21.79 -14.16
N ILE A 256 7.67 -21.23 -12.97
CA ILE A 256 7.20 -19.87 -12.78
C ILE A 256 8.34 -19.08 -12.10
N PRO A 257 9.10 -18.28 -12.86
CA PRO A 257 10.16 -17.46 -12.29
C PRO A 257 9.57 -16.26 -11.52
N PHE A 258 10.24 -15.83 -10.46
CA PHE A 258 9.89 -14.60 -9.74
C PHE A 258 11.09 -14.03 -8.95
N SER A 259 11.00 -12.76 -8.53
CA SER A 259 11.90 -12.16 -7.54
C SER A 259 11.21 -12.06 -6.19
N LEU A 260 11.94 -12.37 -5.11
CA LEU A 260 11.45 -12.15 -3.75
C LEU A 260 11.74 -10.71 -3.30
N ASP A 261 10.72 -9.86 -3.33
CA ASP A 261 10.82 -8.44 -3.00
C ASP A 261 10.28 -8.15 -1.58
N VAL A 262 10.52 -9.08 -0.65
CA VAL A 262 10.22 -8.95 0.79
C VAL A 262 11.52 -8.91 1.57
N ALA A 263 11.80 -7.79 2.23
CA ALA A 263 13.00 -7.65 3.06
C ALA A 263 12.93 -8.59 4.28
N GLY A 264 14.10 -8.96 4.81
CA GLY A 264 14.22 -9.90 5.94
C GLY A 264 14.60 -11.33 5.51
N PHE A 265 14.30 -11.71 4.27
CA PHE A 265 14.74 -12.98 3.70
C PHE A 265 16.21 -12.93 3.24
N ASP A 266 16.94 -14.02 3.44
CA ASP A 266 18.31 -14.17 2.93
C ASP A 266 18.37 -14.13 1.39
N GLN A 267 17.27 -14.52 0.73
CA GLN A 267 17.10 -14.54 -0.73
C GLN A 267 16.50 -13.24 -1.28
N PHE A 268 16.43 -12.15 -0.50
CA PHE A 268 15.89 -10.87 -0.96
C PHE A 268 16.57 -10.39 -2.26
N GLY A 269 15.77 -10.16 -3.29
CA GLY A 269 16.21 -9.77 -4.63
C GLY A 269 16.91 -10.87 -5.44
N GLU A 270 16.93 -12.12 -4.97
CA GLU A 270 17.37 -13.27 -5.77
C GLU A 270 16.26 -13.74 -6.72
N ALA A 271 16.66 -14.31 -7.86
CA ALA A 271 15.73 -14.95 -8.78
C ALA A 271 15.40 -16.36 -8.28
N LEU A 272 14.11 -16.60 -8.03
CA LEU A 272 13.56 -17.86 -7.55
C LEU A 272 12.60 -18.42 -8.58
N GLU A 273 12.20 -19.67 -8.36
CA GLU A 273 11.30 -20.39 -9.25
C GLU A 273 10.35 -21.26 -8.42
N LEU A 274 9.08 -21.25 -8.81
CA LEU A 274 8.07 -22.17 -8.34
C LEU A 274 7.82 -23.19 -9.46
N VAL A 275 7.92 -24.47 -9.14
CA VAL A 275 7.89 -25.54 -10.13
C VAL A 275 6.69 -26.45 -9.87
N ILE A 276 5.91 -26.72 -10.91
CA ILE A 276 4.81 -27.68 -10.88
C ILE A 276 5.25 -28.89 -11.69
N GLU A 277 5.31 -30.04 -11.03
CA GLU A 277 5.68 -31.31 -11.65
C GLU A 277 4.51 -32.29 -11.54
N ALA A 278 4.42 -33.24 -12.46
CA ALA A 278 3.50 -34.36 -12.32
C ALA A 278 4.17 -35.66 -12.79
N ASP A 279 4.19 -36.66 -11.91
CA ASP A 279 4.65 -38.01 -12.25
C ASP A 279 3.70 -38.68 -13.27
N ASN A 280 2.42 -38.29 -13.29
CA ASN A 280 1.43 -38.80 -14.23
C ASN A 280 0.35 -37.75 -14.56
N ILE A 281 0.46 -37.08 -15.70
CA ILE A 281 -0.50 -36.04 -16.11
C ILE A 281 -1.95 -36.53 -16.31
N PHE A 282 -2.18 -37.85 -16.40
CA PHE A 282 -3.54 -38.41 -16.47
C PHE A 282 -4.21 -38.53 -15.09
N ASP A 283 -3.48 -38.23 -14.01
CA ASP A 283 -3.98 -38.26 -12.64
C ASP A 283 -3.74 -36.91 -11.95
N PRO A 284 -4.81 -36.13 -11.67
CA PRO A 284 -4.69 -34.81 -11.06
C PRO A 284 -4.12 -34.86 -9.63
N GLU A 285 -4.16 -36.01 -8.95
CA GLU A 285 -3.58 -36.17 -7.61
C GLU A 285 -2.05 -36.24 -7.62
N THR A 286 -1.43 -36.36 -8.81
CA THR A 286 0.04 -36.44 -8.93
C THR A 286 0.73 -35.10 -9.19
N PHE A 287 -0.03 -34.01 -9.33
CA PHE A 287 0.55 -32.68 -9.44
C PHE A 287 1.18 -32.28 -8.10
N LEU A 288 2.46 -32.00 -8.14
CA LEU A 288 3.26 -31.56 -7.02
C LEU A 288 3.69 -30.13 -7.26
N LEU A 289 3.31 -29.25 -6.34
CA LEU A 289 3.78 -27.89 -6.28
C LEU A 289 5.06 -27.84 -5.42
N SER A 290 6.19 -27.60 -6.06
CA SER A 290 7.48 -27.40 -5.40
C SER A 290 7.71 -25.91 -5.15
N LEU A 291 7.71 -25.53 -3.88
CA LEU A 291 7.98 -24.16 -3.42
C LEU A 291 9.49 -23.98 -3.17
N PRO A 292 10.04 -22.76 -3.38
CA PRO A 292 11.45 -22.50 -3.14
C PRO A 292 11.81 -22.55 -1.66
N ASP A 293 13.02 -23.02 -1.36
CA ASP A 293 13.58 -23.01 -0.01
C ASP A 293 13.96 -21.57 0.39
N LEU A 294 13.18 -20.97 1.30
CA LEU A 294 13.46 -19.65 1.85
C LEU A 294 14.06 -19.73 3.25
N THR A 295 14.90 -18.74 3.58
CA THR A 295 15.45 -18.60 4.93
C THR A 295 15.42 -17.16 5.45
N ILE A 296 15.23 -17.02 6.76
CA ILE A 296 15.33 -15.76 7.50
C ILE A 296 16.39 -15.96 8.58
N ASP A 297 17.45 -15.15 8.54
CA ASP A 297 18.62 -15.29 9.42
C ASP A 297 19.19 -16.73 9.46
N GLY A 298 19.12 -17.46 8.33
CA GLY A 298 19.54 -18.85 8.19
C GLY A 298 18.60 -19.92 8.79
N ALA A 299 17.42 -19.55 9.30
CA ALA A 299 16.35 -20.47 9.67
C ALA A 299 15.39 -20.70 8.48
N ALA A 300 14.88 -21.93 8.31
CA ALA A 300 13.97 -22.25 7.21
C ALA A 300 12.59 -21.60 7.40
N PHE A 301 12.09 -20.96 6.36
CA PHE A 301 10.76 -20.38 6.28
C PHE A 301 9.81 -21.29 5.50
N ASP A 302 8.56 -21.38 5.95
CA ASP A 302 7.52 -22.14 5.27
C ASP A 302 6.76 -21.23 4.29
N PHE A 303 6.97 -21.42 2.99
CA PHE A 303 6.35 -20.60 1.95
C PHE A 303 4.82 -20.70 1.92
N SER A 304 4.23 -21.82 2.40
CA SER A 304 2.77 -22.01 2.46
C SER A 304 2.07 -21.00 3.35
N LYS A 305 2.80 -20.37 4.28
CA LYS A 305 2.34 -19.24 5.11
C LYS A 305 1.74 -18.08 4.30
N PHE A 306 2.17 -17.84 3.06
CA PHE A 306 1.57 -16.81 2.22
C PHE A 306 0.15 -17.17 1.75
N ALA A 307 -0.16 -18.47 1.63
CA ALA A 307 -1.49 -18.98 1.26
C ALA A 307 -2.52 -18.90 2.41
N ASP A 308 -2.05 -18.78 3.66
CA ASP A 308 -2.90 -18.55 4.84
C ASP A 308 -3.37 -17.09 4.99
N MET A 309 -2.97 -16.23 4.06
CA MET A 309 -3.40 -14.83 3.95
C MET A 309 -4.18 -14.63 2.65
N SER A 310 -5.20 -13.80 2.70
CA SER A 310 -6.06 -13.49 1.55
C SER A 310 -6.04 -12.01 1.19
N VAL A 311 -6.23 -11.73 -0.10
CA VAL A 311 -6.42 -10.36 -0.63
C VAL A 311 -7.62 -9.68 0.03
N ALA A 312 -8.66 -10.45 0.39
CA ALA A 312 -9.84 -9.93 1.07
C ALA A 312 -9.51 -9.36 2.46
N GLU A 313 -8.53 -9.93 3.16
CA GLU A 313 -8.06 -9.43 4.45
C GLU A 313 -7.30 -8.10 4.28
N ILE A 314 -6.40 -8.00 3.30
CA ILE A 314 -5.77 -6.70 2.96
C ILE A 314 -6.83 -5.65 2.62
N GLY A 315 -7.88 -6.04 1.89
CA GLY A 315 -9.00 -5.17 1.59
C GLY A 315 -9.79 -4.72 2.83
N ALA A 316 -10.04 -5.64 3.77
CA ALA A 316 -10.73 -5.35 5.01
C ALA A 316 -9.95 -4.35 5.87
N TYR A 317 -8.61 -4.38 5.84
CA TYR A 317 -7.75 -3.42 6.53
C TYR A 317 -8.07 -1.98 6.13
N LEU A 318 -8.13 -1.72 4.83
CA LEU A 318 -8.41 -0.39 4.29
C LEU A 318 -9.81 0.09 4.67
N VAL A 319 -10.79 -0.81 4.69
CA VAL A 319 -12.17 -0.49 5.06
C VAL A 319 -12.29 -0.13 6.54
N GLU A 320 -11.62 -0.88 7.41
CA GLU A 320 -11.59 -0.55 8.84
C GLU A 320 -10.80 0.72 9.12
N LEU A 321 -9.69 0.93 8.42
CA LEU A 321 -8.90 2.16 8.52
C LEU A 321 -9.71 3.42 8.17
N VAL A 322 -10.58 3.35 7.15
CA VAL A 322 -11.53 4.43 6.79
C VAL A 322 -12.59 4.65 7.86
N GLN A 323 -13.01 3.60 8.57
CA GLN A 323 -14.02 3.72 9.63
C GLN A 323 -13.43 4.30 10.91
N LEU A 324 -12.24 3.85 11.30
CA LEU A 324 -11.61 4.18 12.58
C LEU A 324 -10.92 5.54 12.55
N LEU A 325 -10.06 5.82 11.57
CA LEU A 325 -9.20 7.02 11.56
C LEU A 325 -9.97 8.34 11.72
N PRO A 326 -11.07 8.61 10.99
CA PRO A 326 -11.80 9.88 11.14
C PRO A 326 -12.33 10.07 12.56
N THR A 327 -12.89 9.02 13.17
CA THR A 327 -13.45 9.09 14.52
C THR A 327 -12.38 9.24 15.60
N THR A 328 -11.20 8.68 15.37
CA THR A 328 -10.04 8.81 16.25
C THR A 328 -9.44 10.22 16.15
N LEU A 329 -9.30 10.76 14.94
CA LEU A 329 -8.70 12.07 14.69
C LEU A 329 -9.64 13.25 14.97
N GLU A 330 -10.96 13.03 15.00
CA GLU A 330 -11.94 13.99 15.51
C GLU A 330 -11.74 14.32 17.00
N GLN A 331 -11.18 13.39 17.76
CA GLN A 331 -10.88 13.56 19.18
C GLN A 331 -9.54 14.28 19.41
N TRP A 332 -8.82 14.57 18.32
CA TRP A 332 -7.52 15.21 18.34
C TRP A 332 -7.65 16.72 18.06
N ASP A 333 -7.80 17.47 19.15
CA ASP A 333 -7.77 18.92 19.14
C ASP A 333 -6.33 19.40 18.99
N LEU A 334 -6.03 20.14 17.91
CA LEU A 334 -4.73 20.78 17.77
C LEU A 334 -4.62 21.97 18.73
N PRO A 335 -3.51 22.10 19.47
CA PRO A 335 -3.20 23.35 20.14
C PRO A 335 -3.24 24.51 19.12
N PHE A 336 -3.90 25.61 19.46
CA PHE A 336 -3.99 26.88 18.70
C PHE A 336 -4.94 26.93 17.48
N LEU A 337 -5.58 25.84 17.09
CA LEU A 337 -6.63 25.84 16.06
C LEU A 337 -7.97 25.48 16.73
N GLU A 338 -9.03 26.24 16.43
CA GLU A 338 -10.38 25.96 16.98
C GLU A 338 -11.05 24.73 16.31
N ASP A 339 -10.34 24.07 15.38
CA ASP A 339 -10.80 22.94 14.57
C ASP A 339 -9.91 21.71 14.83
N SER A 340 -10.50 20.52 14.86
CA SER A 340 -9.76 19.25 15.00
C SER A 340 -9.01 18.88 13.72
N MET A 341 -8.00 17.99 13.81
CA MET A 341 -7.20 17.56 12.66
C MET A 341 -8.07 17.04 11.50
N ALA A 342 -9.10 16.25 11.83
CA ALA A 342 -10.05 15.71 10.86
C ALA A 342 -10.83 16.81 10.12
N GLN A 343 -11.18 17.91 10.82
CA GLN A 343 -11.93 19.04 10.25
C GLN A 343 -11.07 19.92 9.34
N LEU A 344 -9.80 20.09 9.67
CA LEU A 344 -8.86 20.87 8.85
C LEU A 344 -8.55 20.20 7.51
N MET A 345 -8.59 18.87 7.47
CA MET A 345 -8.14 18.07 6.33
C MET A 345 -9.27 17.45 5.49
N ASP A 346 -10.54 17.63 5.88
CA ASP A 346 -11.70 16.94 5.26
C ASP A 346 -11.45 15.42 5.08
N LEU A 347 -10.86 14.83 6.12
CA LEU A 347 -10.12 13.57 6.01
C LEU A 347 -11.02 12.39 5.62
N GLN A 348 -12.29 12.39 6.04
CA GLN A 348 -13.20 11.29 5.75
C GLN A 348 -13.47 11.14 4.25
N GLU A 349 -13.82 12.23 3.54
CA GLU A 349 -14.10 12.17 2.10
C GLU A 349 -12.84 11.79 1.31
N GLU A 350 -11.68 12.31 1.70
CA GLU A 350 -10.40 12.00 1.05
C GLU A 350 -9.93 10.55 1.31
N LEU A 351 -10.11 10.01 2.52
CA LEU A 351 -9.82 8.60 2.83
C LEU A 351 -10.76 7.64 2.11
N GLU A 352 -12.06 7.96 2.05
CA GLU A 352 -13.04 7.19 1.27
C GLU A 352 -12.64 7.17 -0.22
N LEU A 353 -12.30 8.32 -0.80
CA LEU A 353 -11.81 8.42 -2.18
C LEU A 353 -10.49 7.67 -2.41
N PHE A 354 -9.59 7.70 -1.44
CA PHE A 354 -8.32 6.98 -1.50
C PHE A 354 -8.53 5.46 -1.53
N VAL A 355 -9.36 4.93 -0.64
CA VAL A 355 -9.67 3.48 -0.57
C VAL A 355 -10.54 3.01 -1.73
N ASP A 356 -11.56 3.78 -2.13
CA ASP A 356 -12.33 3.51 -3.35
C ASP A 356 -11.44 3.50 -4.59
N GLY A 357 -10.33 4.22 -4.55
CA GLY A 357 -9.30 4.18 -5.58
C GLY A 357 -8.76 2.77 -5.83
N PHE A 358 -8.66 1.91 -4.82
CA PHE A 358 -8.22 0.51 -4.94
C PHE A 358 -9.34 -0.44 -5.36
N ARG A 359 -10.51 0.09 -5.71
CA ARG A 359 -11.65 -0.69 -6.20
C ARG A 359 -12.00 -0.33 -7.63
N ASP A 360 -12.47 -1.32 -8.38
CA ASP A 360 -13.02 -1.12 -9.70
C ASP A 360 -14.45 -0.54 -9.64
N GLU A 361 -15.05 -0.29 -10.80
CA GLU A 361 -16.42 0.24 -10.90
C GLU A 361 -17.51 -0.72 -10.37
N PHE A 362 -17.16 -1.97 -10.06
CA PHE A 362 -18.03 -3.01 -9.53
C PHE A 362 -17.81 -3.28 -8.03
N GLY A 363 -16.82 -2.64 -7.41
CA GLY A 363 -16.46 -2.80 -6.00
C GLY A 363 -15.49 -3.94 -5.71
N ASN A 364 -14.86 -4.53 -6.72
CA ASN A 364 -13.79 -5.52 -6.54
C ASN A 364 -12.45 -4.81 -6.32
N TRP A 365 -11.54 -5.42 -5.57
CA TRP A 365 -10.18 -4.90 -5.40
C TRP A 365 -9.39 -4.93 -6.71
N THR A 366 -8.59 -3.89 -6.96
CA THR A 366 -7.75 -3.75 -8.17
C THR A 366 -6.33 -4.30 -7.99
N PHE A 367 -6.04 -4.88 -6.84
CA PHE A 367 -4.78 -5.53 -6.52
C PHE A 367 -5.04 -7.01 -6.26
N ASP A 368 -4.11 -7.84 -6.72
CA ASP A 368 -4.20 -9.29 -6.64
C ASP A 368 -3.31 -9.89 -5.53
N GLY A 369 -2.53 -9.04 -4.84
CA GLY A 369 -1.64 -9.42 -3.76
C GLY A 369 -0.98 -8.21 -3.09
N ILE A 370 -0.12 -8.46 -2.10
CA ILE A 370 0.50 -7.43 -1.26
C ILE A 370 1.54 -6.58 -1.99
N VAL A 371 2.31 -7.14 -2.92
CA VAL A 371 3.35 -6.41 -3.65
C VAL A 371 2.70 -5.39 -4.58
N THR A 372 1.72 -5.81 -5.37
CA THR A 372 0.90 -4.91 -6.20
C THR A 372 0.16 -3.87 -5.34
N PHE A 373 -0.35 -4.26 -4.16
CA PHE A 373 -0.98 -3.32 -3.23
C PHE A 373 -0.01 -2.24 -2.76
N VAL A 374 1.18 -2.60 -2.29
CA VAL A 374 2.21 -1.65 -1.82
C VAL A 374 2.66 -0.73 -2.95
N GLN A 375 2.83 -1.26 -4.18
CA GLN A 375 3.14 -0.46 -5.35
C GLN A 375 2.03 0.55 -5.65
N GLN A 376 0.78 0.10 -5.75
CA GLN A 376 -0.37 0.98 -6.01
C GLN A 376 -0.53 2.04 -4.91
N MET A 377 -0.29 1.68 -3.65
CA MET A 377 -0.34 2.61 -2.53
C MET A 377 0.74 3.69 -2.69
N THR A 378 1.97 3.29 -2.96
CA THR A 378 3.11 4.18 -3.18
C THR A 378 2.82 5.16 -4.33
N GLU A 379 2.42 4.65 -5.50
CA GLU A 379 2.11 5.48 -6.69
C GLU A 379 1.00 6.50 -6.41
N ARG A 380 -0.05 6.11 -5.67
CA ARG A 380 -1.16 6.99 -5.32
C ARG A 380 -0.76 8.08 -4.34
N LEU A 381 0.02 7.71 -3.33
CA LEU A 381 0.52 8.66 -2.35
C LEU A 381 1.47 9.67 -2.99
N GLU A 382 2.38 9.22 -3.85
CA GLU A 382 3.26 10.09 -4.63
C GLU A 382 2.46 11.04 -5.54
N GLN A 383 1.44 10.55 -6.23
CA GLN A 383 0.55 11.39 -7.05
C GLN A 383 -0.14 12.47 -6.19
N ARG A 384 -0.60 12.10 -5.00
CA ARG A 384 -1.25 13.05 -4.08
C ARG A 384 -0.26 14.10 -3.56
N LEU A 385 1.00 13.74 -3.30
CA LEU A 385 2.04 14.69 -2.93
C LEU A 385 2.37 15.66 -4.07
N GLU A 386 2.41 15.16 -5.31
CA GLU A 386 2.59 16.00 -6.51
C GLU A 386 1.44 17.01 -6.66
N ASP A 387 0.20 16.57 -6.47
CA ASP A 387 -0.99 17.42 -6.53
C ASP A 387 -0.99 18.54 -5.47
N LEU A 388 -0.39 18.26 -4.31
CA LEU A 388 -0.19 19.23 -3.22
C LEU A 388 1.04 20.14 -3.42
N GLY A 389 1.80 19.94 -4.50
CA GLY A 389 3.00 20.73 -4.81
C GLY A 389 4.21 20.42 -3.94
N SER A 390 4.23 19.27 -3.26
CA SER A 390 5.32 18.82 -2.41
C SER A 390 6.26 17.88 -3.19
N PRO A 391 7.59 18.11 -3.22
CA PRO A 391 8.55 17.28 -3.97
C PRO A 391 8.93 15.97 -3.27
N GLY A 392 8.09 15.43 -2.39
CA GLY A 392 8.38 14.20 -1.63
C GLY A 392 8.28 12.93 -2.49
N SER A 393 9.14 11.96 -2.22
CA SER A 393 8.99 10.55 -2.66
C SER A 393 8.68 9.70 -1.43
N ILE A 394 7.72 8.80 -1.54
CA ILE A 394 7.40 7.82 -0.50
C ILE A 394 7.92 6.48 -0.98
N ASP A 395 8.61 5.75 -0.11
CA ASP A 395 9.10 4.39 -0.40
C ASP A 395 8.62 3.46 0.70
N ILE A 396 7.54 2.74 0.41
CA ILE A 396 6.93 1.81 1.35
C ILE A 396 7.68 0.49 1.27
N ASN A 397 8.38 0.15 2.35
CA ASN A 397 9.18 -1.07 2.41
C ASN A 397 8.36 -2.21 3.00
N LEU A 398 8.35 -3.36 2.32
CA LEU A 398 7.73 -4.60 2.78
C LEU A 398 8.76 -5.51 3.44
N THR A 399 8.51 -5.95 4.67
CA THR A 399 9.45 -6.76 5.48
C THR A 399 8.71 -7.91 6.16
N TRP A 400 9.35 -9.08 6.27
CA TRP A 400 8.85 -10.16 7.12
C TRP A 400 9.40 -10.05 8.55
N ASN A 401 8.53 -10.12 9.54
CA ASN A 401 8.87 -10.19 10.96
C ASN A 401 8.64 -11.61 11.49
N ASP A 402 9.74 -12.34 11.68
CA ASP A 402 9.72 -13.73 12.19
C ASP A 402 9.25 -13.83 13.65
N ALA A 403 9.44 -12.77 14.45
CA ALA A 403 9.05 -12.80 15.86
C ALA A 403 7.53 -12.80 16.04
N GLN A 404 6.81 -12.13 15.14
CA GLN A 404 5.35 -12.03 15.15
C GLN A 404 4.67 -12.88 14.07
N ASP A 405 5.46 -13.64 13.29
CA ASP A 405 4.96 -14.34 12.09
C ASP A 405 4.07 -13.42 11.22
N ALA A 406 4.63 -12.24 10.92
CA ALA A 406 3.89 -11.13 10.34
C ALA A 406 4.57 -10.52 9.13
N LEU A 407 3.74 -9.98 8.24
CA LEU A 407 4.16 -9.16 7.12
C LEU A 407 3.97 -7.68 7.49
N GLU A 408 5.04 -6.90 7.47
CA GLU A 408 5.07 -5.49 7.89
C GLU A 408 5.35 -4.57 6.72
N TRP A 409 4.71 -3.40 6.73
CA TRP A 409 5.03 -2.27 5.86
C TRP A 409 5.28 -1.01 6.68
N THR A 410 6.35 -0.31 6.33
CA THR A 410 6.69 0.99 6.94
C THR A 410 6.38 2.10 5.95
N PHE A 411 5.64 3.10 6.39
CA PHE A 411 5.33 4.33 5.67
C PHE A 411 6.19 5.48 6.20
N PRO A 412 7.28 5.83 5.50
CA PRO A 412 8.05 7.04 5.81
C PRO A 412 7.58 8.22 4.96
N TYR A 413 7.16 9.31 5.61
CA TYR A 413 6.87 10.58 4.95
C TYR A 413 7.63 11.72 5.61
N GLN A 414 8.24 12.60 4.81
CA GLN A 414 8.89 13.80 5.28
C GLN A 414 8.67 14.95 4.30
N THR A 415 8.32 16.12 4.82
CA THR A 415 8.21 17.36 4.05
C THR A 415 8.81 18.54 4.81
N SER A 416 9.24 19.55 4.05
CA SER A 416 9.76 20.81 4.58
C SER A 416 9.10 21.97 3.85
N PHE A 417 8.78 23.04 4.56
CA PHE A 417 8.28 24.28 3.98
C PHE A 417 9.08 25.49 4.48
N ASP A 418 9.11 26.52 3.65
CA ASP A 418 9.73 27.80 3.94
C ASP A 418 8.77 28.91 3.47
N ILE A 419 8.41 29.81 4.37
CA ILE A 419 7.47 30.91 4.14
C ILE A 419 8.15 32.22 4.51
N GLU A 420 8.22 33.15 3.56
CA GLU A 420 8.69 34.52 3.78
C GLU A 420 7.51 35.51 3.76
N GLU A 421 7.29 36.25 4.84
CA GLU A 421 6.29 37.32 4.95
C GLU A 421 6.90 38.66 5.38
N GLN A 422 6.25 39.76 4.98
CA GLN A 422 6.63 41.12 5.40
C GLN A 422 5.64 41.66 6.44
N PHE A 423 6.14 42.26 7.52
CA PHE A 423 5.31 42.87 8.56
C PHE A 423 5.67 44.34 8.81
N ALA A 424 4.70 45.10 9.35
CA ALA A 424 4.89 46.50 9.69
C ALA A 424 5.39 46.64 11.15
N LEU A 425 6.44 47.45 11.35
CA LEU A 425 7.05 47.69 12.66
C LEU A 425 6.13 48.40 13.67
N GLU A 426 5.05 49.04 13.21
CA GLU A 426 4.09 49.75 14.07
C GLU A 426 3.48 48.85 15.16
N GLY A 427 3.38 47.54 14.91
CA GLY A 427 2.84 46.56 15.86
C GLY A 427 3.78 46.06 16.94
N LEU A 428 5.09 46.38 16.88
CA LEU A 428 6.10 45.88 17.83
C LEU A 428 6.44 46.88 18.95
N LEU A 429 5.94 48.12 18.90
CA LEU A 429 6.21 49.11 19.94
C LEU A 429 5.22 49.00 21.11
N PRO A 430 5.68 49.11 22.37
CA PRO A 430 4.82 49.17 23.54
C PRO A 430 3.76 50.28 23.49
N ASP A 431 2.51 49.97 23.82
CA ASP A 431 1.36 50.90 23.86
C ASP A 431 1.57 52.15 24.76
N ASN A 432 2.55 52.11 25.66
CA ASN A 432 2.87 53.20 26.59
C ASN A 432 3.83 54.26 26.01
N LEU A 433 4.34 54.10 24.78
CA LEU A 433 5.11 55.11 24.04
C LEU A 433 4.18 56.07 23.27
N ALA A 434 3.39 56.87 23.99
CA ALA A 434 2.56 57.91 23.38
C ALA A 434 3.44 58.97 22.67
N GLY A 435 3.20 59.22 21.37
CA GLY A 435 3.89 60.26 20.58
C GLY A 435 5.01 59.77 19.65
N ALA A 436 5.27 58.46 19.57
CA ALA A 436 6.27 57.91 18.65
C ALA A 436 5.75 57.78 17.21
N SER A 437 6.57 58.19 16.22
CA SER A 437 6.30 57.94 14.80
C SER A 437 7.25 56.86 14.29
N VAL A 438 6.70 55.75 13.79
CA VAL A 438 7.46 54.59 13.29
C VAL A 438 7.55 54.63 11.77
N LEU A 439 8.70 54.27 11.22
CA LEU A 439 8.90 54.00 9.81
C LEU A 439 9.79 52.77 9.64
N GLY A 440 9.27 51.72 9.02
CA GLY A 440 10.06 50.58 8.58
C GLY A 440 9.23 49.31 8.43
N ALA A 441 9.90 48.24 8.05
CA ALA A 441 9.30 46.93 7.81
C ALA A 441 10.25 45.85 8.33
N GLY A 442 9.66 44.73 8.71
CA GLY A 442 10.40 43.51 8.99
C GLY A 442 10.06 42.41 7.99
N GLU A 443 10.94 41.43 7.95
CA GLU A 443 10.83 40.20 7.18
C GLU A 443 10.81 39.04 8.18
N LEU A 444 9.84 38.15 8.01
CA LEU A 444 9.64 36.94 8.80
C LEU A 444 9.87 35.75 7.87
N SER A 445 10.76 34.84 8.26
CA SER A 445 10.94 33.52 7.66
C SER A 445 10.44 32.46 8.66
N LEU A 446 9.67 31.51 8.14
CA LEU A 446 9.19 30.34 8.86
C LEU A 446 9.65 29.09 8.13
N GLU A 447 10.60 28.38 8.72
CA GLU A 447 11.07 27.09 8.23
C GLU A 447 10.45 25.98 9.07
N GLY A 448 9.65 25.12 8.44
CA GLY A 448 9.01 23.99 9.11
C GLY A 448 9.39 22.66 8.51
N ASN A 449 9.57 21.65 9.36
CA ASN A 449 9.73 20.25 8.95
C ASN A 449 8.64 19.41 9.60
N VAL A 450 8.03 18.52 8.82
CA VAL A 450 7.06 17.54 9.30
C VAL A 450 7.48 16.17 8.79
N ALA A 451 7.65 15.23 9.71
CA ALA A 451 7.86 13.82 9.42
C ALA A 451 6.74 12.99 10.05
N PHE A 452 6.29 11.99 9.30
CA PHE A 452 5.34 10.98 9.76
C PHE A 452 5.93 9.61 9.47
N ASN A 453 5.92 8.72 10.47
CA ASN A 453 6.43 7.36 10.32
C ASN A 453 5.48 6.37 10.99
N LEU A 454 4.91 5.46 10.22
CA LEU A 454 4.01 4.42 10.71
C LEU A 454 4.45 3.07 10.19
N THR A 455 4.61 2.09 11.08
CA THR A 455 4.78 0.69 10.69
C THR A 455 3.50 -0.06 11.01
N GLY A 456 2.84 -0.58 9.98
CA GLY A 456 1.66 -1.43 10.09
C GLY A 456 1.97 -2.84 9.59
N GLY A 457 1.11 -3.80 9.90
CA GLY A 457 1.33 -5.16 9.44
C GLY A 457 0.13 -6.08 9.61
N PHE A 458 0.32 -7.31 9.15
CA PHE A 458 -0.63 -8.41 9.25
C PHE A 458 0.04 -9.67 9.79
N ALA A 459 -0.45 -10.18 10.92
CA ALA A 459 0.05 -11.38 11.58
C ALA A 459 -0.74 -12.63 11.16
N LEU A 460 -0.02 -13.76 10.98
CA LEU A 460 -0.63 -15.05 10.65
C LEU A 460 -1.30 -15.72 11.84
N ALA A 461 -0.70 -15.61 13.01
CA ALA A 461 -1.19 -16.22 14.23
C ALA A 461 -1.04 -15.25 15.39
N ASN A 462 -2.15 -14.70 15.87
CA ASN A 462 -2.16 -13.97 17.12
C ASN A 462 -2.60 -14.89 18.26
N SER A 463 -1.69 -15.76 18.73
CA SER A 463 -1.96 -16.55 19.95
C SER A 463 -1.99 -15.70 21.22
N ALA A 464 -1.64 -14.42 21.13
CA ALA A 464 -1.60 -13.48 22.25
C ALA A 464 -2.98 -12.90 22.58
N ASN A 465 -3.83 -12.67 21.57
CA ASN A 465 -5.14 -12.02 21.73
C ASN A 465 -6.35 -12.93 21.41
N VAL A 466 -6.13 -14.19 21.06
CA VAL A 466 -7.24 -15.16 20.90
C VAL A 466 -7.41 -15.99 22.17
N ASP A 467 -8.57 -15.85 22.80
CA ASP A 467 -8.94 -16.69 23.95
C ASP A 467 -9.03 -18.16 23.52
N PRO A 468 -8.30 -19.09 24.16
CA PRO A 468 -8.35 -20.50 23.80
C PRO A 468 -9.76 -21.05 24.00
N VAL A 469 -10.21 -21.85 23.03
CA VAL A 469 -11.52 -22.51 23.11
C VAL A 469 -11.40 -23.68 24.08
N ASP A 470 -12.14 -23.58 25.18
CA ASP A 470 -12.25 -24.62 26.20
C ASP A 470 -13.72 -24.96 26.46
N GLY A 471 -13.98 -25.87 27.42
CA GLY A 471 -15.35 -26.27 27.73
C GLY A 471 -16.27 -25.13 28.21
N LEU A 472 -15.72 -24.01 28.71
CA LEU A 472 -16.50 -22.87 29.19
C LEU A 472 -16.86 -21.87 28.08
N THR A 473 -16.17 -21.92 26.93
CA THR A 473 -16.44 -21.05 25.78
C THR A 473 -17.89 -21.23 25.30
N LEU A 474 -18.59 -20.12 25.04
CA LEU A 474 -19.96 -20.18 24.52
C LEU A 474 -19.95 -20.68 23.08
N LEU A 475 -20.93 -21.51 22.72
CA LEU A 475 -21.11 -21.97 21.34
C LEU A 475 -21.41 -20.83 20.36
N THR A 476 -21.87 -19.67 20.85
CA THR A 476 -22.06 -18.48 20.01
C THR A 476 -20.76 -17.77 19.67
N ASP A 477 -19.68 -18.03 20.43
CA ASP A 477 -18.47 -17.21 20.39
C ASP A 477 -17.34 -17.92 19.61
N ILE A 478 -17.50 -19.22 19.31
CA ILE A 478 -16.59 -19.97 18.44
C ILE A 478 -16.62 -19.44 17.00
N ASN A 479 -15.52 -19.63 16.27
CA ASN A 479 -15.37 -19.20 14.88
C ASN A 479 -15.71 -17.71 14.65
N SER A 480 -15.04 -16.81 15.38
CA SER A 480 -15.21 -15.35 15.28
C SER A 480 -16.66 -14.90 15.47
N GLY A 481 -17.41 -15.55 16.37
CA GLY A 481 -18.79 -15.19 16.66
C GLY A 481 -19.82 -15.58 15.59
N ILE A 482 -19.41 -16.32 14.54
CA ILE A 482 -20.37 -17.02 13.64
C ILE A 482 -21.25 -17.92 14.51
N GLY A 483 -20.58 -18.66 15.40
CA GLY A 483 -21.21 -19.47 16.43
C GLY A 483 -22.06 -20.63 15.90
N LEU A 484 -22.16 -21.69 16.68
CA LEU A 484 -23.16 -22.71 16.46
C LEU A 484 -24.50 -22.20 17.02
N THR A 485 -25.41 -21.78 16.13
CA THR A 485 -26.77 -21.37 16.49
C THR A 485 -27.81 -22.26 15.81
N GLY A 486 -29.09 -22.15 16.19
CA GLY A 486 -30.16 -22.89 15.51
C GLY A 486 -30.42 -22.44 14.06
N ALA A 487 -29.78 -21.37 13.58
CA ALA A 487 -29.88 -20.94 12.19
C ALA A 487 -28.88 -21.72 11.33
N GLY A 488 -29.36 -22.50 10.36
CA GLY A 488 -28.52 -23.33 9.48
C GLY A 488 -28.47 -24.82 9.88
N LEU A 489 -29.14 -25.20 10.96
CA LEU A 489 -29.43 -26.58 11.34
C LEU A 489 -30.69 -27.11 10.65
N LEU A 490 -30.80 -28.44 10.56
CA LEU A 490 -31.94 -29.09 9.92
C LEU A 490 -33.06 -29.32 10.93
N ALA A 491 -34.20 -28.68 10.69
CA ALA A 491 -35.36 -28.80 11.58
C ALA A 491 -35.95 -30.22 11.58
N GLU A 492 -36.02 -30.84 12.77
CA GLU A 492 -36.58 -32.19 13.03
C GLU A 492 -35.83 -33.36 12.35
N GLU A 493 -34.58 -33.15 11.92
CA GLU A 493 -33.72 -34.16 11.29
C GLU A 493 -32.31 -34.12 11.92
N ALA A 494 -31.44 -35.06 11.56
CA ALA A 494 -30.06 -35.01 12.01
C ALA A 494 -29.30 -33.83 11.36
N ASP A 495 -28.41 -33.20 12.12
CA ASP A 495 -27.49 -32.17 11.65
C ASP A 495 -26.18 -32.75 11.12
N MET A 496 -25.75 -33.86 11.69
CA MET A 496 -24.48 -34.49 11.33
C MET A 496 -24.58 -36.01 11.42
N ARG A 497 -23.75 -36.68 10.62
CA ARG A 497 -23.62 -38.13 10.61
C ARG A 497 -22.17 -38.52 10.89
N ILE A 498 -21.96 -39.49 11.77
CA ILE A 498 -20.64 -40.02 12.10
C ILE A 498 -20.66 -41.51 11.77
N GLN A 499 -19.85 -41.93 10.80
CA GLN A 499 -19.62 -43.33 10.48
C GLN A 499 -18.47 -43.86 11.33
N LEU A 500 -18.71 -44.94 12.08
CA LEU A 500 -17.71 -45.61 12.90
C LEU A 500 -16.98 -46.70 12.10
N SER A 501 -15.78 -47.05 12.55
CA SER A 501 -14.90 -48.05 11.91
C SER A 501 -15.56 -49.43 11.80
N ASP A 502 -16.49 -49.76 12.69
CA ASP A 502 -17.25 -51.00 12.66
C ASP A 502 -18.49 -50.99 11.74
N GLY A 503 -18.74 -49.89 11.04
CA GLY A 503 -19.81 -49.69 10.06
C GLY A 503 -21.16 -49.24 10.64
N ARG A 504 -21.23 -48.94 11.94
CA ARG A 504 -22.40 -48.25 12.51
C ARG A 504 -22.37 -46.75 12.19
N VAL A 505 -23.54 -46.13 12.09
CA VAL A 505 -23.66 -44.67 11.85
C VAL A 505 -24.44 -44.01 12.98
N LEU A 506 -23.85 -42.98 13.60
CA LEU A 506 -24.54 -42.07 14.51
C LEU A 506 -25.10 -40.90 13.71
N GLU A 507 -26.42 -40.72 13.75
CA GLU A 507 -27.07 -39.50 13.28
C GLU A 507 -27.38 -38.62 14.49
N ILE A 508 -26.85 -37.40 14.49
CA ILE A 508 -26.85 -36.49 15.63
C ILE A 508 -27.58 -35.22 15.25
N ASP A 509 -28.49 -34.82 16.12
CA ASP A 509 -29.34 -33.64 16.01
C ASP A 509 -29.00 -32.70 17.18
N LEU A 510 -28.48 -31.52 16.87
CA LEU A 510 -27.89 -30.59 17.83
C LEU A 510 -28.93 -29.64 18.44
N ASP A 511 -30.02 -29.33 17.73
CA ASP A 511 -31.09 -28.44 18.22
C ASP A 511 -32.33 -29.19 18.76
N GLY A 512 -32.44 -30.48 18.44
CA GLY A 512 -33.12 -31.48 19.21
C GLY A 512 -34.52 -31.89 18.72
N ALA A 513 -34.64 -33.16 18.36
CA ALA A 513 -35.81 -34.04 18.43
C ALA A 513 -35.48 -35.50 18.03
N TYR A 514 -34.35 -35.76 17.34
CA TYR A 514 -34.15 -36.99 16.58
C TYR A 514 -32.67 -37.40 16.41
N SER A 515 -31.98 -37.81 17.50
CA SER A 515 -30.68 -38.52 17.38
C SER A 515 -30.88 -40.04 17.36
N LYS A 516 -30.15 -40.77 16.49
CA LYS A 516 -30.25 -42.24 16.38
C LYS A 516 -28.94 -42.92 16.01
N LEU A 517 -28.83 -44.19 16.38
CA LEU A 517 -27.80 -45.11 15.89
C LEU A 517 -28.40 -46.04 14.83
N ILE A 518 -27.77 -46.11 13.66
CA ILE A 518 -28.05 -47.08 12.61
C ILE A 518 -27.08 -48.25 12.76
N GLN A 519 -27.62 -49.45 12.99
CA GLN A 519 -26.82 -50.68 13.07
C GLN A 519 -26.50 -51.25 11.68
N LEU A 520 -25.54 -52.18 11.64
CA LEU A 520 -25.13 -52.90 10.42
C LEU A 520 -26.24 -53.66 9.68
N ASP A 521 -27.38 -53.91 10.33
CA ASP A 521 -28.57 -54.55 9.73
C ASP A 521 -29.68 -53.55 9.40
N ASP A 522 -29.34 -52.26 9.29
CA ASP A 522 -30.24 -51.12 9.10
C ASP A 522 -31.27 -50.94 10.23
N THR A 523 -31.03 -51.54 11.40
CA THR A 523 -31.88 -51.32 12.58
C THR A 523 -31.55 -49.97 13.20
N GLU A 524 -32.57 -49.10 13.29
CA GLU A 524 -32.46 -47.80 13.96
C GLU A 524 -32.75 -47.90 15.46
N ILE A 525 -31.86 -47.35 16.27
CA ILE A 525 -32.04 -47.19 17.71
C ILE A 525 -32.10 -45.70 18.01
N ALA A 526 -33.28 -45.23 18.42
CA ALA A 526 -33.43 -43.86 18.92
C ALA A 526 -32.58 -43.68 20.19
N LEU A 527 -31.74 -42.65 20.20
CA LEU A 527 -30.90 -42.29 21.33
C LEU A 527 -31.66 -41.30 22.22
N ALA A 528 -31.48 -41.39 23.54
CA ALA A 528 -32.32 -40.70 24.51
C ALA A 528 -31.87 -39.26 24.83
N ALA A 529 -31.02 -38.65 24.01
CA ALA A 529 -30.55 -37.29 24.22
C ALA A 529 -31.53 -36.28 23.60
N THR A 530 -31.84 -35.24 24.36
CA THR A 530 -32.32 -33.97 23.83
C THR A 530 -31.08 -33.19 23.40
N GLY A 531 -31.08 -32.55 22.22
CA GLY A 531 -29.96 -31.74 21.74
C GLY A 531 -29.50 -30.66 22.73
N VAL A 532 -28.52 -29.83 22.36
CA VAL A 532 -27.90 -28.86 23.28
C VAL A 532 -28.93 -27.81 23.72
N GLU A 533 -29.17 -27.72 25.02
CA GLU A 533 -30.12 -26.74 25.57
C GLU A 533 -29.59 -25.31 25.41
N ASN A 534 -30.41 -24.41 24.84
CA ASN A 534 -30.06 -23.00 24.60
C ASN A 534 -28.90 -22.78 23.62
N LEU A 535 -28.82 -23.61 22.56
CA LEU A 535 -27.79 -23.58 21.51
C LEU A 535 -27.44 -22.18 20.95
N GLY A 536 -28.36 -21.22 20.91
CA GLY A 536 -28.09 -19.83 20.47
C GLY A 536 -28.01 -18.80 21.60
N GLY A 537 -27.69 -19.21 22.82
CA GLY A 537 -27.75 -18.35 24.00
C GLY A 537 -26.61 -18.61 24.98
N SER A 538 -26.84 -19.45 25.98
CA SER A 538 -25.89 -19.70 27.07
C SER A 538 -25.23 -21.08 26.99
N ALA A 539 -25.37 -21.77 25.86
CA ALA A 539 -24.77 -23.09 25.66
C ALA A 539 -23.27 -22.95 25.45
N THR A 540 -22.51 -23.90 25.99
CA THR A 540 -21.05 -23.93 25.98
C THR A 540 -20.52 -25.10 25.18
N VAL A 541 -19.23 -25.05 24.82
CA VAL A 541 -18.55 -26.18 24.19
C VAL A 541 -18.61 -27.43 25.10
N GLN A 542 -18.59 -27.29 26.42
CA GLN A 542 -18.79 -28.44 27.31
C GLN A 542 -20.18 -29.07 27.15
N ASP A 543 -21.24 -28.27 26.95
CA ASP A 543 -22.59 -28.82 26.71
C ASP A 543 -22.64 -29.63 25.40
N LEU A 544 -21.85 -29.24 24.40
CA LEU A 544 -21.69 -29.98 23.15
C LEU A 544 -20.89 -31.28 23.34
N LEU A 545 -19.77 -31.23 24.07
CA LEU A 545 -18.98 -32.43 24.41
C LEU A 545 -19.81 -33.45 25.20
N ASP A 546 -20.58 -32.97 26.18
CA ASP A 546 -21.46 -33.80 27.00
C ASP A 546 -22.51 -34.50 26.11
N LEU A 547 -23.11 -33.79 25.14
CA LEU A 547 -24.05 -34.37 24.18
C LEU A 547 -23.39 -35.48 23.36
N PHE A 548 -22.22 -35.22 22.75
CA PHE A 548 -21.53 -36.20 21.93
C PHE A 548 -21.13 -37.45 22.72
N ASN A 549 -20.61 -37.28 23.94
CA ASN A 549 -20.17 -38.38 24.78
C ASN A 549 -21.34 -39.21 25.33
N ASP A 550 -22.46 -38.56 25.63
CA ASP A 550 -23.70 -39.25 26.03
C ASP A 550 -24.28 -40.06 24.86
N LEU A 551 -24.31 -39.50 23.64
CA LEU A 551 -24.76 -40.20 22.43
C LEU A 551 -23.81 -41.33 22.01
N GLY A 552 -22.51 -41.13 22.22
CA GLY A 552 -21.45 -42.10 21.98
C GLY A 552 -21.46 -43.29 22.94
N THR A 553 -22.27 -43.27 24.00
CA THR A 553 -22.33 -44.34 25.00
C THR A 553 -23.68 -45.07 24.98
N ILE A 554 -23.66 -46.38 24.72
CA ILE A 554 -24.89 -47.19 24.66
C ILE A 554 -24.96 -48.18 25.82
N ASN A 555 -26.09 -48.21 26.53
CA ASN A 555 -26.32 -49.20 27.57
C ASN A 555 -26.84 -50.52 26.95
N SER A 556 -25.93 -51.47 26.74
CA SER A 556 -26.24 -52.79 26.21
C SER A 556 -26.17 -53.86 27.32
N GLY A 557 -27.33 -54.26 27.86
CA GLY A 557 -27.42 -55.39 28.79
C GLY A 557 -26.85 -55.17 30.19
N GLY A 558 -26.75 -53.92 30.66
CA GLY A 558 -26.28 -53.57 32.01
C GLY A 558 -24.78 -53.25 32.12
N SER A 559 -24.11 -53.10 30.98
CA SER A 559 -22.79 -52.46 30.83
C SER A 559 -22.91 -51.33 29.82
N ASP A 560 -22.24 -50.22 30.10
CA ASP A 560 -22.11 -49.10 29.16
C ASP A 560 -20.99 -49.44 28.17
N GLU A 561 -21.32 -49.42 26.88
CA GLU A 561 -20.39 -49.58 25.77
C GLU A 561 -20.11 -48.19 25.19
N ILE A 562 -18.85 -47.76 25.24
CA ILE A 562 -18.40 -46.50 24.65
C ILE A 562 -18.06 -46.77 23.19
N LEU A 563 -18.70 -46.04 22.29
CA LEU A 563 -18.50 -46.10 20.85
C LEU A 563 -17.66 -44.95 20.35
N LEU A 564 -17.92 -43.77 20.89
CA LEU A 564 -17.33 -42.50 20.49
C LEU A 564 -17.04 -41.68 21.75
N ASP A 565 -15.87 -41.06 21.79
CA ASP A 565 -15.46 -40.08 22.81
C ASP A 565 -15.01 -38.81 22.11
N VAL A 566 -15.35 -37.64 22.67
CA VAL A 566 -15.06 -36.32 22.11
C VAL A 566 -14.51 -35.43 23.19
N ASP A 567 -13.40 -34.76 22.88
CA ASP A 567 -12.72 -33.81 23.77
C ASP A 567 -12.30 -32.56 22.99
N VAL A 568 -11.91 -31.51 23.71
CA VAL A 568 -11.25 -30.34 23.14
C VAL A 568 -9.76 -30.40 23.45
N GLN A 569 -8.92 -30.36 22.41
CA GLN A 569 -7.46 -30.29 22.53
C GLN A 569 -6.95 -29.18 21.63
N GLU A 570 -6.18 -28.24 22.22
CA GLU A 570 -5.62 -27.10 21.47
C GLU A 570 -6.71 -26.37 20.65
N SER A 571 -7.86 -26.10 21.31
CA SER A 571 -9.02 -25.41 20.73
C SER A 571 -9.71 -26.15 19.57
N ARG A 572 -9.46 -27.45 19.40
CA ARG A 572 -10.04 -28.31 18.36
C ARG A 572 -10.90 -29.40 18.96
N LEU A 573 -11.99 -29.78 18.29
CA LEU A 573 -12.73 -30.99 18.65
C LEU A 573 -12.00 -32.23 18.15
N VAL A 574 -11.74 -33.17 19.06
CA VAL A 574 -11.08 -34.44 18.76
C VAL A 574 -12.05 -35.58 19.04
N PHE A 575 -12.46 -36.28 17.99
CA PHE A 575 -13.31 -37.45 18.06
C PHE A 575 -12.44 -38.71 18.09
N THR A 576 -12.71 -39.63 19.02
CA THR A 576 -12.04 -40.92 19.15
C THR A 576 -13.04 -42.05 18.98
N ASP A 577 -12.81 -42.90 17.98
CA ASP A 577 -13.61 -44.10 17.75
C ASP A 577 -13.08 -45.28 18.60
N HIS A 578 -13.95 -45.83 19.43
CA HIS A 578 -13.65 -46.99 20.28
C HIS A 578 -14.02 -48.33 19.63
N THR A 579 -14.61 -48.30 18.43
CA THR A 579 -14.97 -49.48 17.66
C THR A 579 -13.80 -49.99 16.82
N SER A 580 -13.97 -51.16 16.21
CA SER A 580 -12.93 -51.74 15.35
C SER A 580 -13.58 -52.45 14.17
N GLY A 581 -13.24 -52.05 12.96
CA GLY A 581 -13.70 -52.69 11.73
C GLY A 581 -12.87 -52.26 10.53
N ALA A 582 -13.47 -52.37 9.34
CA ALA A 582 -12.81 -52.11 8.06
C ALA A 582 -13.42 -50.93 7.30
N GLU A 583 -14.40 -50.26 7.90
CA GLU A 583 -14.99 -49.04 7.36
C GLU A 583 -14.15 -47.83 7.80
N ASP A 584 -14.20 -46.76 7.01
CA ASP A 584 -13.48 -45.53 7.32
C ASP A 584 -14.23 -44.75 8.41
N PHE A 585 -13.48 -44.16 9.35
CA PHE A 585 -14.03 -43.33 10.40
C PHE A 585 -14.22 -41.91 9.85
N ALA A 586 -15.46 -41.49 9.61
CA ALA A 586 -15.75 -40.26 8.87
C ALA A 586 -16.95 -39.48 9.44
N ILE A 587 -16.94 -38.17 9.25
CA ILE A 587 -18.03 -37.25 9.62
C ILE A 587 -18.61 -36.62 8.35
N PHE A 588 -19.93 -36.62 8.22
CA PHE A 588 -20.65 -36.06 7.09
C PHE A 588 -21.69 -35.03 7.54
N ALA A 589 -21.89 -33.99 6.74
CA ALA A 589 -23.03 -33.11 6.88
C ALA A 589 -24.32 -33.86 6.50
N ALA A 590 -25.36 -33.69 7.31
CA ALA A 590 -26.66 -34.23 6.98
C ALA A 590 -27.34 -33.38 5.91
N THR A 591 -28.04 -34.04 4.98
CA THR A 591 -28.77 -33.41 3.88
C THR A 591 -30.23 -33.81 3.90
N LEU A 592 -31.13 -32.83 3.85
CA LEU A 592 -32.57 -33.02 3.69
C LEU A 592 -32.98 -32.78 2.23
N GLU A 593 -33.57 -33.79 1.59
CA GLU A 593 -34.20 -33.69 0.28
C GLU A 593 -35.72 -33.52 0.42
N ALA A 594 -36.24 -32.34 0.11
CA ALA A 594 -37.67 -32.06 0.10
C ALA A 594 -38.20 -32.01 -1.33
N SER A 595 -38.96 -33.03 -1.73
CA SER A 595 -39.68 -33.01 -3.01
C SER A 595 -40.97 -32.21 -2.88
N THR A 596 -41.06 -31.09 -3.61
CA THR A 596 -42.32 -30.34 -3.70
C THR A 596 -43.28 -31.04 -4.67
N ASP A 597 -44.59 -30.98 -4.41
CA ASP A 597 -45.68 -31.58 -5.25
C ASP A 597 -45.67 -31.14 -6.74
N GLY A 598 -44.73 -30.28 -7.15
CA GLY A 598 -44.44 -29.82 -8.52
C GLY A 598 -43.14 -30.35 -9.15
N GLY A 599 -42.39 -31.25 -8.49
CA GLY A 599 -41.19 -31.89 -9.04
C GLY A 599 -39.90 -31.06 -8.96
N VAL A 600 -39.82 -30.09 -8.05
CA VAL A 600 -38.56 -29.45 -7.68
C VAL A 600 -38.12 -30.06 -6.35
N ASP A 601 -37.00 -30.77 -6.37
CA ASP A 601 -36.32 -31.27 -5.18
C ASP A 601 -35.45 -30.14 -4.63
N ILE A 602 -35.69 -29.75 -3.38
CA ILE A 602 -34.87 -28.77 -2.65
C ILE A 602 -34.00 -29.56 -1.69
N THR A 603 -32.68 -29.48 -1.87
CA THR A 603 -31.68 -30.00 -0.94
C THR A 603 -31.30 -28.91 0.07
N SER A 604 -31.35 -29.25 1.36
CA SER A 604 -30.84 -28.41 2.46
C SER A 604 -29.78 -29.18 3.21
N THR A 605 -28.59 -28.58 3.42
CA THR A 605 -27.47 -29.22 4.15
C THR A 605 -27.24 -28.49 5.47
N SER A 606 -27.04 -29.22 6.56
CA SER A 606 -26.67 -28.62 7.85
C SER A 606 -25.27 -28.03 7.78
N ILE A 607 -25.09 -26.82 8.31
CA ILE A 607 -23.77 -26.16 8.40
C ILE A 607 -22.99 -26.55 9.67
N ALA A 608 -23.56 -27.40 10.54
CA ALA A 608 -22.94 -27.75 11.82
C ALA A 608 -21.50 -28.29 11.69
N PRO A 609 -21.19 -29.24 10.78
CA PRO A 609 -19.81 -29.72 10.65
C PRO A 609 -18.83 -28.63 10.22
N LEU A 610 -19.27 -27.64 9.43
CA LEU A 610 -18.43 -26.51 9.05
C LEU A 610 -18.15 -25.60 10.25
N VAL A 611 -19.19 -25.21 10.98
CA VAL A 611 -19.10 -24.32 12.15
C VAL A 611 -18.36 -24.98 13.32
N LEU A 612 -18.30 -26.32 13.36
CA LEU A 612 -17.55 -27.06 14.37
C LEU A 612 -16.14 -27.47 13.90
N GLY A 613 -15.68 -26.97 12.75
CA GLY A 613 -14.34 -27.27 12.22
C GLY A 613 -14.15 -28.74 11.83
N LEU A 614 -15.22 -29.48 11.55
CA LEU A 614 -15.19 -30.92 11.27
C LEU A 614 -15.19 -31.24 9.77
N TRP A 615 -15.35 -30.23 8.92
CA TRP A 615 -15.23 -30.39 7.48
C TRP A 615 -13.76 -30.59 7.10
N GLY A 616 -13.41 -31.75 6.54
CA GLY A 616 -12.01 -32.07 6.23
C GLY A 616 -11.16 -32.44 7.45
N ALA A 617 -11.78 -32.89 8.54
CA ALA A 617 -11.07 -33.30 9.75
C ALA A 617 -9.98 -34.36 9.47
N ASP A 618 -8.82 -34.18 10.10
CA ASP A 618 -7.65 -35.02 9.89
C ASP A 618 -7.81 -36.39 10.56
N GLU A 619 -7.65 -37.45 9.77
CA GLU A 619 -7.60 -38.82 10.26
C GLU A 619 -6.27 -39.12 10.94
N GLY A 620 -6.35 -39.78 12.10
CA GLY A 620 -5.17 -40.15 12.87
C GLY A 620 -5.39 -41.34 13.78
N GLN A 621 -4.40 -41.57 14.64
CA GLN A 621 -4.53 -42.53 15.72
C GLN A 621 -3.98 -41.94 17.03
N ASN A 622 -4.71 -42.14 18.12
CA ASN A 622 -4.23 -41.72 19.43
C ASN A 622 -3.10 -42.64 19.94
N ALA A 623 -2.50 -42.28 21.07
CA ALA A 623 -1.39 -43.03 21.69
C ALA A 623 -1.73 -44.51 22.03
N THR A 624 -3.01 -44.88 22.04
CA THR A 624 -3.48 -46.26 22.27
C THR A 624 -3.81 -47.03 21.00
N GLY A 625 -3.68 -46.40 19.82
CA GLY A 625 -3.93 -46.99 18.51
C GLY A 625 -5.41 -47.01 18.09
N LEU A 626 -6.26 -46.21 18.73
CA LEU A 626 -7.65 -46.00 18.30
C LEU A 626 -7.69 -44.93 17.22
N ALA A 627 -8.61 -45.08 16.26
CA ALA A 627 -8.82 -44.09 15.20
C ALA A 627 -9.35 -42.77 15.78
N THR A 628 -8.84 -41.66 15.25
CA THR A 628 -9.25 -40.32 15.67
C THR A 628 -9.53 -39.44 14.46
N LEU A 629 -10.49 -38.53 14.60
CA LEU A 629 -10.71 -37.41 13.70
C LEU A 629 -10.47 -36.12 14.48
N THR A 630 -9.52 -35.31 14.01
CA THR A 630 -9.19 -34.02 14.62
C THR A 630 -9.74 -32.91 13.76
N GLY A 631 -10.65 -32.12 14.30
CA GLY A 631 -11.17 -30.93 13.62
C GLY A 631 -10.13 -29.82 13.52
N HIS A 632 -10.46 -28.79 12.73
CA HIS A 632 -9.74 -27.53 12.68
C HIS A 632 -9.93 -26.71 13.98
N SER A 633 -9.07 -25.71 14.18
CA SER A 633 -9.19 -24.84 15.36
C SER A 633 -10.53 -24.12 15.34
N LEU A 634 -11.19 -24.10 16.50
CA LEU A 634 -12.39 -23.30 16.74
C LEU A 634 -12.07 -21.85 17.09
N GLU A 635 -10.78 -21.55 17.28
CA GLU A 635 -10.25 -20.19 17.37
C GLU A 635 -10.42 -19.49 16.02
N SER A 636 -11.45 -18.65 15.94
CA SER A 636 -11.50 -17.47 15.07
C SER A 636 -10.44 -16.44 15.39
N LEU A 637 -9.29 -16.40 14.70
CA LEU A 637 -8.59 -15.13 14.55
C LEU A 637 -9.56 -14.16 13.87
N SER A 638 -10.10 -13.19 14.62
CA SER A 638 -10.84 -12.12 13.96
C SER A 638 -9.85 -11.34 13.09
N PHE A 639 -10.35 -10.73 12.02
CA PHE A 639 -9.55 -9.83 11.21
C PHE A 639 -8.87 -8.74 12.06
N ALA A 640 -9.58 -8.27 13.11
CA ALA A 640 -9.09 -7.26 14.03
C ALA A 640 -7.92 -7.74 14.91
N ASP A 641 -7.77 -9.06 15.12
CA ASP A 641 -6.67 -9.65 15.89
C ASP A 641 -5.41 -9.89 15.05
N ARG A 642 -5.48 -9.70 13.72
CA ARG A 642 -4.36 -9.95 12.81
C ARG A 642 -3.72 -8.68 12.28
N VAL A 643 -4.49 -7.60 12.18
CA VAL A 643 -3.97 -6.30 11.79
C VAL A 643 -3.42 -5.57 13.01
N PHE A 644 -2.23 -5.02 12.87
CA PHE A 644 -1.63 -4.19 13.90
C PHE A 644 -0.92 -2.94 13.34
N VAL A 645 -0.64 -2.02 14.25
CA VAL A 645 0.37 -0.97 14.10
C VAL A 645 1.41 -1.13 15.20
N ARG A 646 2.68 -0.92 14.87
CA ARG A 646 3.77 -1.05 15.85
C ARG A 646 3.83 0.22 16.71
N GLU A 647 4.06 0.04 18.01
CA GLU A 647 4.33 1.15 18.93
C GLU A 647 5.58 1.92 18.52
N THR A 648 5.63 3.22 18.84
CA THR A 648 6.83 4.04 18.67
C THR A 648 7.46 4.26 20.04
N SER A 649 8.64 3.67 20.25
CA SER A 649 9.39 3.79 21.50
C SER A 649 10.24 5.06 21.56
N GLU A 650 10.69 5.49 22.76
CA GLU A 650 11.68 6.58 22.95
C GLU A 650 12.99 6.41 22.13
N THR A 651 13.25 5.21 21.61
CA THR A 651 14.42 4.90 20.77
C THR A 651 14.13 4.82 19.27
N ASP A 652 12.86 4.78 18.89
CA ASP A 652 12.40 4.78 17.50
C ASP A 652 11.97 6.21 17.08
N THR A 653 11.78 6.44 15.77
CA THR A 653 11.18 7.69 15.30
C THR A 653 9.72 7.78 15.77
N PRO A 654 9.27 8.92 16.34
CA PRO A 654 7.89 9.12 16.75
C PRO A 654 6.94 9.04 15.55
N LEU A 655 5.65 8.75 15.80
CA LEU A 655 4.61 8.70 14.76
C LEU A 655 4.54 10.01 13.98
N VAL A 656 4.52 11.14 14.71
CA VAL A 656 4.60 12.48 14.14
C VAL A 656 5.76 13.22 14.78
N ASN A 657 6.60 13.83 13.94
CA ASN A 657 7.59 14.81 14.37
C ASN A 657 7.43 16.09 13.56
N ALA A 658 6.99 17.16 14.20
CA ALA A 658 6.92 18.47 13.59
C ALA A 658 7.82 19.45 14.34
N SER A 659 8.59 20.25 13.59
CA SER A 659 9.42 21.32 14.13
C SER A 659 9.20 22.59 13.32
N LEU A 660 9.12 23.72 14.00
CA LEU A 660 9.02 25.04 13.39
C LEU A 660 10.15 25.91 13.92
N LEU A 661 10.98 26.40 13.01
CA LEU A 661 11.95 27.46 13.24
C LEU A 661 11.38 28.76 12.67
N LEU A 662 11.46 29.81 13.48
CA LEU A 662 11.01 31.15 13.17
C LEU A 662 12.21 32.07 13.24
N SER A 663 12.45 32.83 12.18
CA SER A 663 13.49 33.86 12.15
C SER A 663 12.90 35.14 11.59
N ALA A 664 13.05 36.25 12.30
CA ALA A 664 12.55 37.54 11.87
C ALA A 664 13.60 38.61 12.01
N GLN A 665 13.70 39.47 10.99
CA GLN A 665 14.59 40.62 10.98
C GLN A 665 13.82 41.90 10.73
N ALA A 666 14.28 43.00 11.29
CA ALA A 666 13.60 44.28 11.18
C ALA A 666 14.56 45.42 10.83
N ALA A 667 14.13 46.27 9.90
CA ALA A 667 14.86 47.47 9.53
C ALA A 667 13.94 48.68 9.52
N GLY A 668 14.39 49.77 10.16
CA GLY A 668 13.58 50.97 10.27
C GLY A 668 14.08 51.93 11.33
N GLY A 669 13.17 52.77 11.80
CA GLY A 669 13.44 53.73 12.86
C GLY A 669 12.15 54.29 13.44
N PHE A 670 12.30 54.97 14.57
CA PHE A 670 11.21 55.66 15.24
C PHE A 670 11.70 56.98 15.83
N SER A 671 10.80 57.92 16.08
CA SER A 671 11.15 59.20 16.71
C SER A 671 10.44 59.35 18.05
N VAL A 672 11.16 59.75 19.10
CA VAL A 672 10.58 60.09 20.42
C VAL A 672 11.12 61.46 20.84
N GLY A 673 10.23 62.45 20.96
CA GLY A 673 10.64 63.82 21.25
C GLY A 673 11.47 64.44 20.10
N PRO A 674 12.61 65.12 20.40
CA PRO A 674 13.45 65.73 19.38
C PRO A 674 14.43 64.76 18.69
N PHE A 675 14.50 63.50 19.13
CA PHE A 675 15.47 62.53 18.62
C PHE A 675 14.85 61.56 17.62
N SER A 676 15.61 61.27 16.58
CA SER A 676 15.35 60.16 15.67
C SER A 676 16.19 58.97 16.10
N TYR A 677 15.59 57.80 16.12
CA TYR A 677 16.23 56.55 16.45
C TYR A 677 16.15 55.64 15.23
N ALA A 678 17.28 55.04 14.85
CA ALA A 678 17.36 53.99 13.85
C ALA A 678 17.46 52.63 14.57
N ILE A 679 16.94 51.59 13.94
CA ILE A 679 17.24 50.22 14.33
C ILE A 679 18.63 49.90 13.79
N GLU A 680 19.57 49.55 14.67
CA GLU A 680 20.92 49.13 14.29
C GLU A 680 20.90 47.66 13.84
N ASN A 681 20.39 46.78 14.71
CA ASN A 681 20.09 45.38 14.41
C ASN A 681 18.79 45.01 15.14
N ALA A 682 17.94 44.22 14.50
CA ALA A 682 16.75 43.67 15.12
C ALA A 682 16.51 42.27 14.61
N ASP A 683 16.70 41.31 15.51
CA ASP A 683 16.55 39.89 15.23
C ASP A 683 15.60 39.28 16.26
N LEU A 684 14.78 38.35 15.81
CA LEU A 684 13.95 37.50 16.64
C LEU A 684 14.05 36.09 16.10
N GLU A 685 14.41 35.17 16.97
CA GLU A 685 14.55 33.75 16.66
C GLU A 685 13.59 32.97 17.55
N GLY A 686 13.01 31.91 17.02
CA GLY A 686 12.02 31.12 17.72
C GLY A 686 12.04 29.67 17.29
N TYR A 687 11.84 28.76 18.24
CA TYR A 687 11.69 27.34 17.95
C TYR A 687 10.52 26.75 18.73
N THR A 688 9.75 25.87 18.09
CA THR A 688 8.80 24.98 18.76
C THR A 688 8.75 23.64 18.05
N GLY A 689 8.32 22.62 18.78
CA GLY A 689 8.17 21.27 18.24
C GLY A 689 6.94 20.58 18.81
N TYR A 690 6.47 19.59 18.06
CA TYR A 690 5.34 18.75 18.42
C TYR A 690 5.67 17.31 18.04
N HIS A 691 5.57 16.43 19.02
CA HIS A 691 5.81 15.00 18.87
C HIS A 691 4.56 14.23 19.25
N VAL A 692 4.30 13.15 18.51
CA VAL A 692 3.27 12.18 18.87
C VAL A 692 3.89 10.81 18.83
N ASP A 693 3.73 10.07 19.92
CA ASP A 693 4.08 8.67 20.03
C ASP A 693 2.82 7.79 20.05
N LEU A 694 2.91 6.63 19.40
CA LEU A 694 2.00 5.50 19.54
C LEU A 694 2.49 4.60 20.66
N LEU A 695 1.64 4.35 21.63
CA LEU A 695 1.90 3.47 22.76
C LEU A 695 0.97 2.26 22.70
N ASP A 696 1.52 1.09 22.98
CA ASP A 696 0.73 -0.10 23.24
C ASP A 696 -0.15 0.14 24.50
N PRO A 697 -1.50 0.14 24.38
CA PRO A 697 -2.37 0.38 25.51
C PRO A 697 -2.37 -0.78 26.52
N ALA A 698 -1.76 -1.92 26.18
CA ALA A 698 -1.73 -3.14 26.97
C ALA A 698 -3.13 -3.63 27.39
N THR A 699 -4.14 -3.38 26.55
CA THR A 699 -5.47 -4.01 26.68
C THR A 699 -5.40 -5.51 26.36
N GLY A 700 -4.44 -5.93 25.54
CA GLY A 700 -4.00 -7.31 25.30
C GLY A 700 -2.65 -7.63 25.98
N LEU A 701 -1.68 -8.17 25.22
CA LEU A 701 -0.30 -8.35 25.69
C LEU A 701 0.52 -7.07 25.44
N ASP A 702 1.33 -6.67 26.41
CA ASP A 702 2.35 -5.61 26.26
C ASP A 702 3.52 -6.19 25.43
N ASP A 703 3.40 -6.12 24.12
CA ASP A 703 4.34 -6.68 23.15
C ASP A 703 4.86 -5.66 22.11
N GLY A 704 4.36 -4.43 22.18
CA GLY A 704 4.73 -3.32 21.33
C GLY A 704 4.02 -3.30 19.99
N TYR A 705 2.93 -4.05 19.85
CA TYR A 705 2.07 -4.05 18.67
C TYR A 705 0.63 -3.81 19.10
N ILE A 706 0.03 -2.77 18.54
CA ILE A 706 -1.34 -2.38 18.81
C ILE A 706 -2.23 -3.03 17.74
N PHE A 707 -2.96 -4.07 18.11
CA PHE A 707 -3.91 -4.73 17.22
C PHE A 707 -5.22 -3.92 17.09
N LEU A 708 -5.94 -4.07 15.98
CA LEU A 708 -7.23 -3.38 15.81
C LEU A 708 -8.23 -3.76 16.91
N SER A 709 -8.21 -5.01 17.38
CA SER A 709 -9.07 -5.46 18.49
C SER A 709 -8.74 -4.77 19.81
N GLU A 710 -7.49 -4.34 20.00
CA GLU A 710 -7.06 -3.61 21.19
C GLU A 710 -7.48 -2.14 21.16
N LEU A 711 -7.54 -1.53 19.96
CA LEU A 711 -8.02 -0.16 19.76
C LEU A 711 -9.51 0.01 20.12
N ASP A 712 -10.32 -1.02 19.92
CA ASP A 712 -11.75 -0.98 20.26
C ASP A 712 -11.99 -0.88 21.77
N ASP A 713 -11.09 -1.44 22.57
CA ASP A 713 -11.19 -1.50 24.03
C ASP A 713 -10.35 -0.43 24.75
N ALA A 714 -9.37 0.17 24.06
CA ALA A 714 -8.48 1.19 24.60
C ALA A 714 -9.07 2.61 24.49
N ALA A 715 -8.75 3.47 25.46
CA ALA A 715 -8.99 4.91 25.30
C ALA A 715 -7.89 5.52 24.43
N LEU A 716 -8.22 6.52 23.60
CA LEU A 716 -7.22 7.16 22.73
C LEU A 716 -6.04 7.74 23.50
N SER A 717 -6.26 8.23 24.73
CA SER A 717 -5.21 8.75 25.61
C SER A 717 -4.24 7.67 26.13
N ASP A 718 -4.61 6.40 26.01
CA ASP A 718 -3.76 5.27 26.38
C ASP A 718 -2.94 4.78 25.18
N VAL A 719 -3.32 5.19 23.95
CA VAL A 719 -2.68 4.79 22.68
C VAL A 719 -1.81 5.91 22.10
N LEU A 720 -2.17 7.18 22.33
CA LEU A 720 -1.42 8.34 21.84
C LEU A 720 -0.87 9.15 23.00
N GLU A 721 0.44 9.39 22.96
CA GLU A 721 1.11 10.36 23.82
C GLU A 721 1.59 11.54 22.97
N ASP A 722 1.02 12.72 23.20
CA ASP A 722 1.45 13.95 22.54
C ASP A 722 2.36 14.79 23.46
N THR A 723 3.51 15.18 22.93
CA THR A 723 4.45 16.07 23.59
C THR A 723 4.59 17.37 22.81
N TYR A 724 4.07 18.44 23.37
CA TYR A 724 4.31 19.79 22.87
C TYR A 724 5.55 20.40 23.53
N LEU A 725 6.55 20.72 22.71
CA LEU A 725 7.69 21.53 23.14
C LEU A 725 7.25 22.97 23.16
N ALA A 726 7.16 23.52 24.38
CA ALA A 726 6.86 24.94 24.59
C ALA A 726 7.76 25.79 23.67
N PRO A 727 7.22 26.85 23.03
CA PRO A 727 8.05 27.67 22.19
C PRO A 727 9.18 28.26 23.02
N ASP A 728 10.35 28.39 22.40
CA ASP A 728 11.50 29.14 22.89
C ASP A 728 11.74 30.27 21.90
N ILE A 729 11.31 31.49 22.24
CA ILE A 729 11.37 32.65 21.36
C ILE A 729 12.00 33.82 22.11
N ASP A 730 13.11 34.31 21.55
CA ASP A 730 13.79 35.51 22.03
C ASP A 730 14.04 36.47 20.87
N GLY A 731 13.93 37.76 21.18
CA GLY A 731 14.19 38.82 20.23
C GLY A 731 14.91 39.99 20.86
N VAL A 732 15.67 40.71 20.03
CA VAL A 732 16.37 41.92 20.42
C VAL A 732 16.19 42.97 19.35
N ILE A 733 15.89 44.20 19.76
CA ILE A 733 15.92 45.39 18.90
C ILE A 733 16.95 46.35 19.47
N GLN A 734 18.12 46.44 18.83
CA GLN A 734 19.16 47.41 19.15
C GLN A 734 18.85 48.75 18.48
N ILE A 735 18.92 49.82 19.27
CA ILE A 735 18.47 51.14 18.87
C ILE A 735 19.68 52.06 18.82
N LYS A 736 19.86 52.78 17.72
CA LYS A 736 20.91 53.78 17.51
C LYS A 736 20.32 55.17 17.39
N VAL A 737 20.98 56.17 17.97
CA VAL A 737 20.51 57.57 17.98
C VAL A 737 21.05 58.31 16.76
N ALA A 738 20.19 59.09 16.11
CA ALA A 738 20.55 59.96 15.00
C ALA A 738 20.27 61.44 15.33
N PRO A 739 21.24 62.35 15.09
CA PRO A 739 22.58 62.09 14.57
C PRO A 739 23.55 61.49 15.61
N GLU A 740 24.58 60.78 15.16
CA GLU A 740 25.55 60.03 15.99
C GLU A 740 26.30 60.92 17.01
N SER A 741 26.36 62.23 16.78
CA SER A 741 26.97 63.19 17.72
C SER A 741 26.31 63.19 19.11
N TYR A 742 25.08 62.70 19.22
CA TYR A 742 24.35 62.60 20.48
C TYR A 742 24.63 61.32 21.26
N GLU A 743 25.34 60.34 20.71
CA GLU A 743 25.73 59.12 21.42
C GLU A 743 26.64 59.44 22.61
N GLU A 744 27.64 60.32 22.44
CA GLU A 744 28.53 60.77 23.53
C GLU A 744 27.76 61.51 24.64
N ILE A 745 26.73 62.28 24.25
CA ILE A 745 25.88 63.05 25.17
C ILE A 745 24.98 62.13 26.00
N LEU A 746 24.44 61.08 25.39
CA LEU A 746 23.60 60.07 26.04
C LEU A 746 24.41 58.96 26.71
N GLY A 747 25.75 59.02 26.59
CA GLY A 747 26.67 58.02 27.13
C GLY A 747 26.42 56.64 26.53
N ILE A 748 26.18 56.58 25.22
CA ILE A 748 26.05 55.36 24.43
C ILE A 748 27.45 54.99 23.91
N ASP A 749 27.86 53.74 24.07
CA ASP A 749 29.10 53.21 23.50
C ASP A 749 28.80 52.39 22.24
N PRO A 750 29.04 52.93 21.02
CA PRO A 750 28.69 52.24 19.79
C PRO A 750 29.56 50.99 19.52
N ASP A 751 30.71 50.84 20.18
CA ASP A 751 31.54 49.63 20.07
C ASP A 751 30.91 48.42 20.80
N SER A 752 29.87 48.65 21.61
CA SER A 752 29.16 47.62 22.38
C SER A 752 27.90 47.08 21.68
N TYR A 753 27.57 47.52 20.46
CA TYR A 753 26.54 46.90 19.63
C TYR A 753 27.00 45.54 19.09
N VAL A 754 26.10 44.56 19.03
CA VAL A 754 26.37 43.21 18.52
C VAL A 754 25.68 43.02 17.17
N ALA A 755 26.33 42.37 16.21
CA ALA A 755 25.78 42.16 14.87
C ALA A 755 24.65 41.12 14.85
N ASP A 756 24.84 39.99 15.55
CA ASP A 756 23.88 38.89 15.67
C ASP A 756 23.44 38.79 17.16
N PRO A 757 22.59 39.71 17.66
CA PRO A 757 22.19 39.78 19.06
C PRO A 757 21.40 38.57 19.57
N VAL A 758 20.81 37.77 18.68
CA VAL A 758 20.10 36.54 19.02
C VAL A 758 20.61 35.43 18.11
N THR A 759 20.85 34.24 18.67
CA THR A 759 21.23 33.07 17.88
C THR A 759 20.40 31.87 18.28
N ALA A 760 19.87 31.15 17.30
CA ALA A 760 19.35 29.80 17.49
C ALA A 760 20.47 28.78 17.27
N THR A 761 20.78 27.98 18.28
CA THR A 761 21.79 26.91 18.16
C THR A 761 21.17 25.52 18.36
N PRO A 762 21.53 24.52 17.53
CA PRO A 762 21.03 23.16 17.71
C PRO A 762 21.58 22.53 19.01
N ASP A 763 20.72 21.96 19.83
CA ASP A 763 21.04 21.10 20.98
C ASP A 763 20.23 19.80 20.91
N GLY A 764 20.78 18.78 20.23
CA GLY A 764 20.05 17.56 19.91
C GLY A 764 19.02 17.79 18.81
N ASP A 765 17.76 17.38 19.05
CA ASP A 765 16.63 17.56 18.13
C ASP A 765 15.87 18.88 18.34
N VAL A 766 16.34 19.70 19.30
CA VAL A 766 15.74 20.97 19.72
C VAL A 766 16.72 22.11 19.42
N PHE A 767 16.21 23.30 19.13
CA PHE A 767 17.02 24.52 19.08
C PHE A 767 16.90 25.28 20.41
N VAL A 768 18.03 25.78 20.90
CA VAL A 768 18.08 26.71 22.03
C VAL A 768 18.28 28.10 21.45
N VAL A 769 17.35 28.99 21.75
CA VAL A 769 17.46 30.41 21.39
C VAL A 769 18.13 31.15 22.54
N GLU A 770 19.22 31.86 22.25
CA GLU A 770 19.93 32.64 23.27
C GLU A 770 20.24 34.06 22.77
N ILE A 771 20.03 35.03 23.66
CA ILE A 771 20.53 36.40 23.50
C ILE A 771 22.03 36.46 23.81
N ASP A 772 22.78 37.20 22.99
CA ASP A 772 24.22 37.38 23.15
C ASP A 772 24.59 37.95 24.54
N GLN A 773 25.50 37.26 25.22
CA GLN A 773 25.89 37.60 26.60
C GLN A 773 26.71 38.89 26.70
N ASP A 774 27.47 39.25 25.66
CA ASP A 774 28.21 40.51 25.61
C ASP A 774 27.22 41.69 25.50
N LEU A 775 26.12 41.54 24.75
CA LEU A 775 25.04 42.54 24.69
C LEU A 775 24.34 42.71 26.06
N ILE A 776 23.99 41.60 26.73
CA ILE A 776 23.39 41.64 28.08
C ILE A 776 24.35 42.33 29.07
N ALA A 777 25.65 42.04 28.99
CA ALA A 777 26.65 42.71 29.83
C ALA A 777 26.74 44.22 29.55
N ALA A 778 26.48 44.63 28.29
CA ALA A 778 26.43 46.01 27.83
C ALA A 778 25.07 46.71 28.03
N THR A 779 24.15 46.15 28.84
CA THR A 779 22.82 46.73 29.10
C THR A 779 22.82 48.19 29.59
N ALA A 780 23.90 48.64 30.22
CA ALA A 780 24.07 50.01 30.69
C ALA A 780 24.85 50.91 29.72
N GLU A 781 25.26 50.39 28.57
CA GLU A 781 26.12 51.04 27.58
C GLU A 781 25.38 51.30 26.26
N VAL A 782 24.51 50.39 25.81
CA VAL A 782 23.74 50.53 24.56
C VAL A 782 22.23 50.41 24.79
N PRO A 783 21.40 51.23 24.11
CA PRO A 783 19.95 51.11 24.21
C PRO A 783 19.43 49.99 23.29
N TYR A 784 18.74 49.02 23.88
CA TYR A 784 17.98 47.99 23.18
C TYR A 784 16.69 47.62 23.93
N LEU A 785 15.79 46.92 23.23
CA LEU A 785 14.63 46.21 23.76
C LEU A 785 14.86 44.71 23.63
N THR A 786 14.50 43.93 24.65
CA THR A 786 14.40 42.47 24.58
C THR A 786 12.94 42.07 24.50
N LEU A 787 12.63 41.15 23.60
CA LEU A 787 11.37 40.45 23.51
C LEU A 787 11.63 39.07 24.09
N VAL A 788 11.15 38.82 25.30
CA VAL A 788 11.30 37.52 25.95
C VAL A 788 9.92 36.90 26.06
N GLN A 789 9.78 35.66 25.65
CA GLN A 789 8.51 34.96 25.69
C GLN A 789 7.98 34.78 27.13
N ASP A 790 6.66 34.92 27.31
CA ASP A 790 5.97 34.54 28.54
C ASP A 790 5.73 33.02 28.58
N GLU A 791 6.07 32.36 29.70
CA GLU A 791 6.14 30.89 29.81
C GLU A 791 4.93 30.17 29.18
N GLY A 792 5.17 29.40 28.11
CA GLY A 792 4.21 28.44 27.55
C GLY A 792 3.13 29.00 26.60
N VAL A 793 3.18 30.28 26.23
CA VAL A 793 2.25 30.90 25.27
C VAL A 793 3.04 31.73 24.23
N PHE A 794 2.50 31.91 23.03
CA PHE A 794 2.99 32.91 22.06
C PHE A 794 2.61 34.34 22.50
N ASP A 795 3.12 34.77 23.65
CA ASP A 795 3.02 36.14 24.15
C ASP A 795 4.40 36.64 24.57
N PHE A 796 4.64 37.95 24.49
CA PHE A 796 5.96 38.54 24.66
C PHE A 796 5.96 39.59 25.77
N GLN A 797 6.94 39.48 26.66
CA GLN A 797 7.32 40.56 27.55
C GLN A 797 8.40 41.41 26.87
N ILE A 798 8.09 42.70 26.70
CA ILE A 798 9.05 43.67 26.17
C ILE A 798 9.76 44.35 27.34
N GLU A 799 11.07 44.11 27.48
CA GLU A 799 11.89 44.72 28.51
C GLU A 799 12.92 45.70 27.91
N PRO A 800 13.03 46.94 28.42
CA PRO A 800 14.08 47.85 28.00
C PRO A 800 15.40 47.57 28.72
N SER A 801 16.52 47.70 27.99
CA SER A 801 17.87 47.79 28.57
C SER A 801 17.98 48.89 29.64
N VAL A 802 18.96 48.78 30.54
CA VAL A 802 19.22 49.81 31.56
C VAL A 802 19.49 51.16 30.92
N LYS A 803 20.22 51.20 29.79
CA LYS A 803 20.49 52.42 29.02
C LYS A 803 19.22 53.01 28.40
N LEU A 804 18.37 52.20 27.77
CA LEU A 804 17.10 52.70 27.20
C LEU A 804 16.16 53.20 28.30
N ALA A 805 16.04 52.46 29.41
CA ALA A 805 15.26 52.90 30.57
C ALA A 805 15.84 54.17 31.20
N GLU A 806 17.16 54.35 31.27
CA GLU A 806 17.81 55.60 31.71
C GLU A 806 17.44 56.77 30.80
N ILE A 807 17.52 56.59 29.47
CA ILE A 807 17.16 57.61 28.47
C ILE A 807 15.69 58.01 28.60
N LEU A 808 14.77 57.03 28.70
CA LEU A 808 13.33 57.27 28.77
C LEU A 808 12.87 57.81 30.14
N SER A 809 13.34 57.21 31.25
CA SER A 809 12.95 57.61 32.62
C SER A 809 13.66 58.86 33.13
N GLY A 810 14.84 59.16 32.56
CA GLY A 810 15.52 60.43 32.72
C GLY A 810 14.65 61.60 32.27
N GLY A 811 13.55 61.38 31.54
CA GLY A 811 12.54 62.39 31.19
C GLY A 811 13.14 63.58 30.44
N PHE A 812 14.25 63.34 29.72
CA PHE A 812 15.08 64.39 29.16
C PHE A 812 15.47 65.46 30.21
N GLN A 813 15.64 65.12 31.49
CA GLN A 813 15.93 66.06 32.59
C GLN A 813 17.28 66.79 32.47
N GLY A 814 18.14 66.36 31.55
CA GLY A 814 19.35 67.09 31.14
C GLY A 814 19.16 67.98 29.91
N PHE A 815 17.97 67.96 29.31
CA PHE A 815 17.60 68.66 28.11
C PHE A 815 16.83 69.92 28.48
N SER A 816 17.45 71.05 28.19
CA SER A 816 16.93 72.38 28.47
C SER A 816 16.66 73.11 27.15
N TRP A 817 15.90 74.20 27.20
CA TRP A 817 15.76 75.08 26.03
C TRP A 817 17.10 75.71 25.58
N GLU A 818 18.17 75.61 26.38
CA GLU A 818 19.51 76.03 26.00
C GLU A 818 20.19 75.04 25.02
N ASP A 819 19.66 73.82 24.89
CA ASP A 819 20.17 72.77 23.99
C ASP A 819 19.47 72.80 22.61
N VAL A 820 18.31 73.46 22.50
CA VAL A 820 17.55 73.65 21.25
C VAL A 820 18.35 74.40 20.16
N PRO A 821 19.12 75.47 20.46
CA PRO A 821 20.01 76.08 19.48
C PRO A 821 21.09 75.13 18.97
N ALA A 822 21.66 74.29 19.84
CA ALA A 822 22.68 73.31 19.44
C ALA A 822 22.05 72.20 18.57
N LEU A 823 20.84 71.74 18.89
CA LEU A 823 20.06 70.83 18.04
C LEU A 823 19.70 71.44 16.68
N LEU A 824 19.30 72.71 16.66
CA LEU A 824 19.00 73.43 15.42
C LEU A 824 20.27 73.67 14.62
N ASP A 825 21.39 73.99 15.26
CA ASP A 825 22.69 74.14 14.61
C ASP A 825 23.21 72.81 14.05
N ASP A 826 23.08 71.70 14.77
CA ASP A 826 23.43 70.36 14.30
C ASP A 826 22.49 69.90 13.17
N LEU A 827 21.19 70.21 13.25
CA LEU A 827 20.23 69.97 12.18
C LEU A 827 20.60 70.81 10.93
N PHE A 828 21.01 72.07 11.12
CA PHE A 828 21.47 72.91 10.02
C PHE A 828 22.81 72.44 9.46
N ASP A 829 23.77 72.02 10.28
CA ASP A 829 25.03 71.42 9.83
C ASP A 829 24.76 70.12 9.05
N HIS A 830 23.85 69.27 9.53
CA HIS A 830 23.46 68.06 8.82
C HIS A 830 22.77 68.38 7.49
N LEU A 831 21.80 69.30 7.49
CA LEU A 831 21.13 69.75 6.27
C LEU A 831 22.14 70.36 5.28
N GLU A 832 23.08 71.18 5.75
CA GLU A 832 24.19 71.77 4.98
C GLU A 832 25.01 70.71 4.22
N ASP A 833 25.17 69.52 4.81
CA ASP A 833 25.87 68.39 4.20
C ASP A 833 24.98 67.53 3.28
N THR A 834 23.66 67.78 3.21
CA THR A 834 22.76 67.08 2.28
C THR A 834 22.66 67.74 0.91
N ALA A 835 22.43 66.93 -0.13
CA ALA A 835 22.21 67.43 -1.50
C ALA A 835 20.98 68.35 -1.66
N LEU A 836 20.08 68.36 -0.66
CA LEU A 836 18.90 69.24 -0.62
C LEU A 836 19.29 70.69 -0.34
N TRP A 837 20.31 70.93 0.49
CA TRP A 837 20.76 72.27 0.86
C TRP A 837 21.54 72.94 -0.26
N ASP A 838 22.32 72.15 -1.00
CA ASP A 838 23.02 72.55 -2.24
C ASP A 838 22.11 72.59 -3.48
N TYR A 839 20.81 72.31 -3.34
CA TYR A 839 19.89 72.31 -4.46
C TYR A 839 19.74 73.72 -5.05
N GLU A 840 20.34 73.96 -6.22
CA GLU A 840 20.26 75.24 -6.92
C GLU A 840 18.82 75.53 -7.36
N LEU A 841 18.23 76.59 -6.81
CA LEU A 841 16.91 77.03 -7.21
C LEU A 841 16.96 77.53 -8.66
N PRO A 842 16.15 76.95 -9.58
CA PRO A 842 16.20 77.34 -10.98
C PRO A 842 15.91 78.84 -11.13
N LEU A 843 16.75 79.53 -11.91
CA LEU A 843 16.65 80.98 -12.20
C LEU A 843 17.02 81.94 -11.06
N ALA A 844 17.23 81.49 -9.83
CA ALA A 844 17.59 82.34 -8.70
C ALA A 844 19.12 82.43 -8.45
N SER A 845 19.91 81.51 -9.04
CA SER A 845 21.37 81.41 -8.84
C SER A 845 21.77 81.42 -7.36
N ILE A 846 20.90 80.86 -6.52
CA ILE A 846 21.11 80.64 -5.09
C ILE A 846 20.63 79.23 -4.76
N THR A 847 21.26 78.59 -3.79
CA THR A 847 20.82 77.28 -3.31
C THR A 847 19.60 77.41 -2.38
N LEU A 848 18.91 76.31 -2.12
CA LEU A 848 17.84 76.26 -1.12
C LEU A 848 18.36 76.70 0.26
N GLY A 849 19.58 76.30 0.62
CA GLY A 849 20.26 76.73 1.83
C GLY A 849 20.55 78.23 1.88
N GLU A 850 21.05 78.81 0.78
CA GLU A 850 21.30 80.26 0.68
C GLU A 850 20.02 81.12 0.68
N LEU A 851 18.89 80.56 0.27
CA LEU A 851 17.58 81.24 0.33
C LEU A 851 17.02 81.24 1.76
N LEU A 852 17.22 80.16 2.51
CA LEU A 852 16.61 79.95 3.81
C LEU A 852 17.39 80.57 4.98
N ASP A 853 18.72 80.75 4.88
CA ASP A 853 19.64 81.40 5.86
C ASP A 853 19.10 81.46 7.30
N LEU A 854 18.76 80.28 7.83
CA LEU A 854 18.04 80.16 9.10
C LEU A 854 18.98 80.49 10.27
N ARG A 855 20.28 80.20 10.15
CA ARG A 855 21.32 80.57 11.12
C ARG A 855 21.37 82.09 11.36
N GLY A 856 21.34 82.89 10.30
CA GLY A 856 21.32 84.35 10.42
C GLY A 856 20.05 84.92 11.08
N VAL A 857 18.92 84.21 10.99
CA VAL A 857 17.65 84.59 11.64
C VAL A 857 17.64 84.22 13.12
N PHE A 858 18.22 83.08 13.51
CA PHE A 858 18.31 82.64 14.89
C PHE A 858 19.45 83.29 15.70
N ASP A 859 20.57 83.69 15.05
CA ASP A 859 21.67 84.43 15.67
C ASP A 859 21.25 85.78 16.30
N GLY A 860 20.13 86.35 15.84
CA GLY A 860 19.54 87.58 16.38
C GLY A 860 18.63 87.38 17.58
N PHE A 861 18.33 86.12 17.95
CA PHE A 861 17.34 85.76 18.95
C PHE A 861 18.00 85.48 20.31
N THR A 862 17.58 86.17 21.37
CA THR A 862 18.01 85.85 22.75
C THR A 862 16.92 85.01 23.38
N ILE A 863 17.25 83.78 23.78
CA ILE A 863 16.31 82.83 24.39
C ILE A 863 15.85 83.39 25.76
N PRO A 864 14.56 83.57 26.02
CA PRO A 864 14.07 84.03 27.32
C PRO A 864 14.15 82.95 28.41
N ASP A 865 14.32 83.35 29.66
CA ASP A 865 14.30 82.47 30.84
C ASP A 865 12.86 82.00 31.12
N LEU A 866 12.63 80.69 31.15
CA LEU A 866 11.30 80.11 31.24
C LEU A 866 10.73 80.07 32.66
N GLN A 867 11.56 80.26 33.70
CA GLN A 867 11.05 80.50 35.05
C GLN A 867 10.23 81.79 35.13
N ASP A 868 10.59 82.79 34.32
CA ASP A 868 9.86 84.05 34.22
C ASP A 868 8.55 83.92 33.42
N TRP A 869 8.41 82.91 32.54
CA TRP A 869 7.25 82.74 31.65
C TRP A 869 6.20 81.75 32.18
N PHE A 870 6.61 80.66 32.81
CA PHE A 870 5.70 79.60 33.29
C PHE A 870 5.56 79.55 34.82
N GLY A 871 6.37 80.33 35.54
CA GLY A 871 6.43 80.35 37.00
C GLY A 871 7.03 79.07 37.60
N ASP A 872 7.24 79.07 38.92
CA ASP A 872 7.95 78.04 39.71
C ASP A 872 7.42 76.58 39.60
N ASN A 873 6.38 76.31 38.79
CA ASN A 873 5.76 75.00 38.61
C ASN A 873 6.05 74.32 37.27
N ALA A 874 6.98 74.82 36.45
CA ALA A 874 7.42 74.18 35.20
C ALA A 874 8.31 72.93 35.43
N SER A 875 7.94 72.05 36.36
CA SER A 875 8.67 70.82 36.67
C SER A 875 7.94 69.55 36.21
N GLY A 876 7.08 69.66 35.20
CA GLY A 876 6.34 68.52 34.65
C GLY A 876 7.00 67.96 33.40
N ALA A 877 7.93 67.02 33.56
CA ALA A 877 8.52 66.25 32.44
C ALA A 877 7.49 65.45 31.62
N ALA A 878 6.24 65.32 32.10
CA ALA A 878 5.17 64.61 31.41
C ALA A 878 4.65 65.34 30.16
N ASP A 879 4.71 66.67 30.12
CA ASP A 879 4.14 67.45 29.00
C ASP A 879 5.12 67.63 27.82
N MET A 880 6.39 67.21 27.96
CA MET A 880 7.40 67.23 26.88
C MET A 880 7.45 65.94 26.06
N LEU A 881 6.91 64.83 26.57
CA LEU A 881 6.80 63.57 25.83
C LEU A 881 5.78 63.67 24.67
N GLU A 882 4.85 64.63 24.72
CA GLU A 882 3.90 64.92 23.64
C GLU A 882 4.51 65.80 22.52
N TRP A 883 5.79 66.18 22.61
CA TRP A 883 6.44 67.05 21.60
C TRP A 883 7.00 66.24 20.45
N ASN A 884 6.15 65.93 19.47
CA ASN A 884 6.58 65.37 18.19
C ASN A 884 6.79 66.50 17.15
N LEU A 885 8.03 66.83 16.82
CA LEU A 885 8.38 67.85 15.81
C LEU A 885 7.86 67.50 14.40
N ARG A 886 7.55 66.22 14.14
CA ARG A 886 6.96 65.75 12.88
C ARG A 886 5.46 66.12 12.77
N ASP A 887 4.77 66.26 13.90
CA ASP A 887 3.35 66.68 14.02
C ASP A 887 3.21 68.12 14.53
N TRP A 888 4.07 69.02 14.05
CA TRP A 888 4.12 70.44 14.44
C TRP A 888 2.76 71.19 14.33
N LYS A 889 1.80 70.67 13.55
CA LYS A 889 0.43 71.20 13.43
C LYS A 889 -0.38 71.02 14.71
N GLU A 890 -0.25 69.89 15.41
CA GLU A 890 -0.98 69.59 16.65
C GLU A 890 -0.34 70.34 17.85
N PHE A 891 0.99 70.34 17.90
CA PHE A 891 1.80 71.17 18.80
C PHE A 891 1.38 72.66 18.81
N LEU A 892 1.13 73.25 17.64
CA LEU A 892 0.68 74.64 17.54
C LEU A 892 -0.78 74.86 17.94
N TYR A 893 -1.64 73.85 17.72
CA TYR A 893 -3.05 73.92 18.13
C TYR A 893 -3.19 73.92 19.66
N ASP A 894 -2.37 73.13 20.35
CA ASP A 894 -2.32 73.11 21.82
C ASP A 894 -1.59 74.34 22.39
N LEU A 895 -0.60 74.88 21.68
CA LEU A 895 0.05 76.14 22.04
C LEU A 895 -0.90 77.36 21.97
N ASP A 896 -1.78 77.44 20.97
CA ASP A 896 -2.68 78.61 20.76
C ASP A 896 -3.68 78.82 21.93
N TRP A 897 -4.02 77.76 22.67
CA TRP A 897 -5.02 77.82 23.75
C TRP A 897 -4.50 78.45 25.05
N ASN A 898 -3.19 78.39 25.34
CA ASN A 898 -2.61 78.78 26.64
C ASN A 898 -2.03 80.21 26.71
N TRP A 899 -1.93 80.93 25.58
CA TRP A 899 -1.14 82.17 25.51
C TRP A 899 -1.86 83.45 25.98
N SER A 900 -3.16 83.40 26.26
CA SER A 900 -3.95 84.60 26.60
C SER A 900 -3.89 85.05 28.08
N ALA A 901 -3.24 84.28 28.96
CA ALA A 901 -3.41 84.43 30.41
C ALA A 901 -2.27 85.16 31.16
N GLY A 902 -1.10 85.39 30.55
CA GLY A 902 0.04 85.97 31.27
C GLY A 902 0.98 86.79 30.40
N VAL A 903 0.80 88.12 30.38
CA VAL A 903 1.89 89.02 30.00
C VAL A 903 1.93 90.24 30.94
N PRO A 904 3.01 90.46 31.70
CA PRO A 904 3.27 91.71 32.40
C PRO A 904 4.26 92.60 31.62
N GLY A 905 3.87 93.85 31.32
CA GLY A 905 4.81 94.92 30.93
C GLY A 905 4.92 95.25 29.43
N SER A 906 4.96 96.54 29.10
CA SER A 906 4.73 97.07 27.74
C SER A 906 5.94 97.11 26.80
N GLU A 907 7.17 96.82 27.26
CA GLU A 907 8.35 96.72 26.37
C GLU A 907 8.56 95.30 25.84
N GLU A 908 8.27 94.27 26.63
CA GLU A 908 8.28 92.86 26.20
C GLU A 908 7.06 92.52 25.32
N TYR A 909 5.96 93.25 25.45
CA TYR A 909 4.76 93.04 24.61
C TYR A 909 4.97 93.37 23.13
N GLU A 910 5.85 94.33 22.79
CA GLU A 910 6.15 94.66 21.38
C GLU A 910 7.10 93.64 20.73
N SER A 911 8.11 93.15 21.46
CA SER A 911 8.94 92.03 20.98
C SER A 911 8.12 90.74 20.88
N TRP A 912 7.21 90.52 21.82
CA TRP A 912 6.28 89.38 21.86
C TRP A 912 5.26 89.39 20.72
N LEU A 913 4.62 90.53 20.43
CA LEU A 913 3.75 90.66 19.25
C LEU A 913 4.52 90.50 17.94
N SER A 914 5.78 90.95 17.90
CA SER A 914 6.64 90.74 16.72
C SER A 914 7.02 89.27 16.56
N PHE A 915 7.34 88.54 17.64
CA PHE A 915 7.65 87.12 17.59
C PHE A 915 6.41 86.28 17.23
N GLN A 916 5.26 86.52 17.86
CA GLN A 916 4.01 85.85 17.51
C GLN A 916 3.63 86.12 16.05
N SER A 917 3.74 87.37 15.58
CA SER A 917 3.47 87.72 14.18
C SER A 917 4.43 87.05 13.22
N ILE A 918 5.74 87.02 13.52
CA ILE A 918 6.77 86.44 12.65
C ILE A 918 6.67 84.92 12.63
N PHE A 919 6.44 84.28 13.78
CA PHE A 919 6.31 82.83 13.90
C PHE A 919 4.99 82.34 13.30
N GLN A 920 3.90 83.10 13.45
CA GLN A 920 2.61 82.83 12.82
C GLN A 920 2.64 83.09 11.30
N GLU A 921 3.38 84.11 10.83
CA GLU A 921 3.62 84.31 9.39
C GLU A 921 4.52 83.23 8.81
N LEU A 922 5.58 82.82 9.50
CA LEU A 922 6.46 81.72 9.09
C LEU A 922 5.69 80.41 8.96
N THR A 923 4.83 80.08 9.92
CA THR A 923 3.98 78.87 9.88
C THR A 923 2.88 78.94 8.82
N TRP A 924 2.23 80.09 8.62
CA TRP A 924 1.27 80.26 7.52
C TRP A 924 1.93 80.19 6.14
N GLU A 925 3.17 80.65 6.00
CA GLU A 925 3.90 80.60 4.74
C GLU A 925 4.56 79.23 4.48
N LEU A 926 5.09 78.55 5.51
CA LEU A 926 5.55 77.15 5.39
C LEU A 926 4.39 76.21 5.02
N GLY A 927 3.22 76.35 5.68
CA GLY A 927 2.03 75.59 5.31
C GLY A 927 1.47 75.93 3.92
N ARG A 928 1.70 77.15 3.40
CA ARG A 928 1.33 77.52 2.01
C ARG A 928 2.35 77.05 0.99
N ILE A 929 3.62 76.93 1.36
CA ILE A 929 4.70 76.37 0.54
C ILE A 929 4.51 74.85 0.40
N GLU A 930 4.25 74.15 1.50
CA GLU A 930 3.86 72.73 1.55
C GLU A 930 2.64 72.48 0.64
N LEU A 931 1.53 73.23 0.84
CA LEU A 931 0.32 73.08 0.02
C LEU A 931 0.53 73.45 -1.45
N ALA A 932 1.50 74.31 -1.78
CA ALA A 932 1.86 74.63 -3.17
C ALA A 932 2.79 73.57 -3.79
N PHE A 933 3.59 72.89 -2.98
CA PHE A 933 4.49 71.81 -3.37
C PHE A 933 3.73 70.49 -3.57
N ASP A 934 2.83 70.14 -2.66
CA ASP A 934 1.98 68.93 -2.75
C ASP A 934 0.98 68.98 -3.92
N ASN A 935 0.52 70.20 -4.30
CA ASN A 935 -0.36 70.38 -5.46
C ASN A 935 0.41 70.56 -6.79
N MET A 936 1.74 70.42 -6.80
CA MET A 936 2.56 70.62 -7.98
C MET A 936 2.68 69.33 -8.80
N ALA A 937 1.88 69.20 -9.86
CA ALA A 937 2.07 68.11 -10.82
C ALA A 937 3.40 68.30 -11.57
N SER A 938 4.15 67.21 -11.74
CA SER A 938 5.49 67.22 -12.33
C SER A 938 5.50 67.96 -13.69
N GLY A 939 6.22 69.09 -13.77
CA GLY A 939 6.48 69.82 -15.03
C GLY A 939 5.75 71.16 -15.23
N ASP A 940 4.93 71.64 -14.27
CA ASP A 940 4.29 72.96 -14.38
C ASP A 940 5.23 74.11 -13.93
N TRP A 941 5.98 74.65 -14.90
CA TRP A 941 6.93 75.76 -14.70
C TRP A 941 6.27 77.06 -14.20
N ASP A 942 4.98 77.27 -14.41
CA ASP A 942 4.28 78.51 -14.04
C ASP A 942 3.92 78.55 -12.54
N ALA A 943 3.81 77.37 -11.91
CA ALA A 943 3.69 77.20 -10.45
C ALA A 943 5.05 77.39 -9.75
N GLY A 944 6.13 76.80 -10.30
CA GLY A 944 7.49 76.99 -9.80
C GLY A 944 7.95 78.46 -9.84
N LEU A 945 7.55 79.21 -10.87
CA LEU A 945 7.84 80.65 -10.96
C LEU A 945 7.06 81.49 -9.93
N ARG A 946 5.86 81.06 -9.53
CA ARG A 946 5.08 81.74 -8.47
C ARG A 946 5.61 81.40 -7.07
N LEU A 947 6.08 80.17 -6.86
CA LEU A 947 6.80 79.77 -5.65
C LEU A 947 8.09 80.61 -5.50
N LEU A 948 8.91 80.68 -6.55
CA LEU A 948 10.13 81.51 -6.59
C LEU A 948 9.83 83.01 -6.44
N GLN A 949 8.74 83.54 -7.03
CA GLN A 949 8.33 84.94 -6.84
C GLN A 949 7.90 85.22 -5.39
N ARG A 950 7.18 84.30 -4.75
CA ARG A 950 6.77 84.43 -3.33
C ARG A 950 7.95 84.33 -2.38
N MET A 951 8.85 83.37 -2.61
CA MET A 951 10.12 83.24 -1.89
C MET A 951 11.00 84.49 -2.05
N SER A 952 11.04 85.10 -3.25
CA SER A 952 11.79 86.35 -3.47
C SER A 952 11.17 87.57 -2.78
N ALA A 953 9.84 87.58 -2.59
CA ALA A 953 9.12 88.64 -1.88
C ALA A 953 9.28 88.52 -0.35
N TRP A 954 9.61 87.33 0.15
CA TRP A 954 9.88 87.06 1.56
C TRP A 954 11.27 87.56 2.00
N ARG A 955 12.24 87.59 1.07
CA ARG A 955 13.60 88.13 1.29
C ARG A 955 13.67 89.67 1.36
N SER A 956 12.66 90.38 0.87
CA SER A 956 12.61 91.87 0.80
C SER A 956 11.70 92.46 1.86
#